data_AF-A0A6H1RIQ0-F1
#
_entry.id   AF-A0A6H1RIQ0-F1
#
_cell.length_a   1.000
_cell.length_b   1.000
_cell.length_c   1.000
_cell.angle_alpha   90.00
_cell.angle_beta   90.00
_cell.angle_gamma   90.00
#
_symmetry.space_group_name_H-M   'P 1'
#
loop_
_entity.id
_entity.type
_entity.pdbx_description
1 polymer ?
#
loop_
_entity_poly.entity_id
_entity_poly.type
_entity_poly.pdbx_seq_one_letter_code
_entity_poly.pdbx_strand_id
1 'polypeptide(L)'
;MTARLTPELAAPAVPPRTVAADAPPAPGLWHPLTIADANALLSDGGYGLRVERSAQGTLRLRGFGAGAGFPLGAEPNWSDLYRALIRLRRTRRVFDPAWLHRLTRSLGSDVGTGGSVLLPGDRVDLLTSERRQLAEDCLAAVLGPNRSVPFPAERITVSGPARIVELRAVGSRERAQRQLRGWERISSIVESDPDLRMHCATQPVPAAVVDTATGSAALTRIAEPAPAHPTHPGGTIAADLATLLYPAGDGTPGLLRVVLDNRFERREDELDYFLEHFVRPLLRTFRLALDSHGVGLFALGGAGVAFELSPELQATGRIVVTDYLRVSHEPTRAEVAAGARALVETLDELGAGFSRLDSGRRESRVRRAVDRVITEELRFLAPSTAELLSGEQPLQRYVHTVPKTQDAVLKSVLDRVQQRTQQRRWDDRLPQPTVVIDVDLCGLVPLQRIQDAARSVSGARPGAPDGILELAGPGTLPVLPTHAAATWRNFVELSGLRDRYPSVDWDEVRADFTRAFLARPRERLRTDSANAGLARFVWDVQDAGGRVVFCTGRRERFREHTEEALAAGGVLHATLLCLPEDGGCPRSELKVEKLRELGDVDVVAVFDDELANRIAVTKEFGGAIPVAVEIPGLAAERLPDQPVADTTAVIATFETTPRLGARSGPRLSNTHSLEELQIGALRKNRLAQQWAVHLTERESRSIVDSMLADVDRAAARTGRSAVAKFGIDERSAPEQVLAALHHVFTRKQFIKGSRSNYQPADLRRDAEPFVRRGEPIEVVLLGFPVKQCLNRLKAGGPLPDFAELGAMARLRELQRAVSAVHAPGLHFNILTDGRHFRSRPHAITDAYQRKLREYIDLVGIGDRTTVEEIDEVAERRLGPGLPAVRATRIAGYRRLLADSLRHFDITDNPLRTLEEVHSRTAAMDEFAPHVIGLFREILMSLVYSVPVAVPPGTDRLEWSTAVYADIYNVTDQSVSGEVRQARCAVLRRAWHAVLRYMATMQADEEFGYEQMFPNRVRLTLSAVRKGCLGFTYLGGSGLLPWQGTGVLDTRGYVAVDFAISLLDQGFVPVYSPLLGSRQPWLMVPAQHTHLAEAPGVAVPAQRGAATPPGIRLDQDLATRARLRRK
;
A
#
# COMPACT_ATOMS: atom_id res chain seq x y z
N MET A 1 -39.78 -36.67 -5.14
CA MET A 1 -40.81 -37.02 -6.14
C MET A 1 -40.12 -37.70 -7.32
N THR A 2 -40.56 -38.91 -7.65
CA THR A 2 -39.99 -39.80 -8.68
C THR A 2 -40.47 -39.43 -10.07
N ALA A 3 -39.57 -38.96 -10.93
CA ALA A 3 -39.78 -38.87 -12.38
C ALA A 3 -39.04 -40.05 -13.04
N ARG A 4 -39.78 -40.95 -13.70
CA ARG A 4 -39.23 -42.05 -14.50
C ARG A 4 -38.56 -41.47 -15.74
N LEU A 5 -37.24 -41.61 -15.85
CA LEU A 5 -36.51 -41.42 -17.10
C LEU A 5 -36.69 -42.66 -17.99
N THR A 6 -37.01 -42.43 -19.26
CA THR A 6 -37.25 -43.41 -20.32
C THR A 6 -35.99 -44.21 -20.72
N PRO A 7 -36.13 -45.42 -21.29
CA PRO A 7 -35.03 -46.39 -21.45
C PRO A 7 -34.04 -46.13 -22.60
N GLU A 8 -34.11 -44.99 -23.30
CA GLU A 8 -33.31 -44.76 -24.51
C GLU A 8 -31.82 -44.44 -24.26
N LEU A 9 -31.37 -44.35 -23.01
CA LEU A 9 -29.96 -44.12 -22.66
C LEU A 9 -29.12 -45.40 -22.50
N ALA A 10 -29.71 -46.59 -22.73
CA ALA A 10 -29.09 -47.90 -22.48
C ALA A 10 -28.65 -48.67 -23.75
N ALA A 11 -28.40 -47.99 -24.87
CA ALA A 11 -27.68 -48.62 -25.98
C ALA A 11 -26.16 -48.44 -25.77
N PRO A 12 -25.35 -49.52 -25.77
CA PRO A 12 -23.91 -49.36 -25.88
C PRO A 12 -23.62 -48.75 -27.25
N ALA A 13 -23.28 -47.47 -27.28
CA ALA A 13 -22.77 -46.87 -28.50
C ALA A 13 -21.54 -47.66 -28.92
N VAL A 14 -21.57 -48.23 -30.12
CA VAL A 14 -20.39 -48.74 -30.81
C VAL A 14 -19.31 -47.66 -30.67
N PRO A 15 -18.10 -47.98 -30.16
CA PRO A 15 -17.07 -46.98 -29.95
C PRO A 15 -16.86 -46.27 -31.30
N PRO A 16 -16.99 -44.93 -31.37
CA PRO A 16 -16.62 -44.23 -32.58
C PRO A 16 -15.17 -44.63 -32.89
N ARG A 17 -14.90 -44.95 -34.17
CA ARG A 17 -13.53 -45.23 -34.63
C ARG A 17 -12.61 -44.19 -34.02
N THR A 18 -11.62 -44.67 -33.29
CA THR A 18 -10.55 -43.91 -32.64
C THR A 18 -9.90 -42.97 -33.65
N VAL A 19 -10.40 -41.74 -33.74
CA VAL A 19 -9.72 -40.61 -34.37
C VAL A 19 -9.37 -39.63 -33.25
N ALA A 20 -8.56 -40.10 -32.30
CA ALA A 20 -7.95 -39.28 -31.25
C ALA A 20 -6.70 -39.93 -30.62
N ALA A 21 -6.19 -41.05 -31.17
CA ALA A 21 -4.93 -41.65 -30.74
C ALA A 21 -3.69 -40.91 -31.31
N ASP A 22 -3.88 -40.02 -32.29
CA ASP A 22 -2.81 -39.35 -33.05
C ASP A 22 -2.61 -37.86 -32.72
N ALA A 23 -3.21 -37.33 -31.64
CA ALA A 23 -2.82 -36.00 -31.18
C ALA A 23 -1.42 -36.09 -30.54
N PRO A 24 -0.38 -35.42 -31.10
CA PRO A 24 0.96 -35.52 -30.55
C PRO A 24 0.98 -35.07 -29.08
N PRO A 25 1.82 -35.70 -28.23
CA PRO A 25 1.95 -35.30 -26.83
C PRO A 25 2.33 -33.81 -26.76
N ALA A 26 1.94 -33.11 -25.68
CA ALA A 26 2.53 -31.79 -25.43
C ALA A 26 4.06 -31.99 -25.36
N PRO A 27 4.81 -31.36 -26.27
CA PRO A 27 6.23 -31.65 -26.39
C PRO A 27 6.95 -31.13 -25.15
N GLY A 28 7.82 -31.95 -24.56
CA GLY A 28 8.63 -31.51 -23.43
C GLY A 28 9.44 -30.27 -23.82
N LEU A 29 9.66 -29.37 -22.86
CA LEU A 29 10.19 -28.02 -23.08
C LEU A 29 11.50 -27.97 -23.88
N TRP A 30 12.28 -29.04 -23.79
CA TRP A 30 13.62 -29.17 -24.38
C TRP A 30 13.63 -29.89 -25.72
N HIS A 31 12.48 -30.36 -26.22
CA HIS A 31 12.41 -30.97 -27.53
C HIS A 31 12.66 -29.94 -28.65
N PRO A 32 13.35 -30.32 -29.74
CA PRO A 32 13.54 -29.47 -30.90
C PRO A 32 12.20 -28.96 -31.45
N LEU A 33 12.15 -27.68 -31.80
CA LEU A 33 10.95 -27.03 -32.32
C LEU A 33 10.82 -27.31 -33.82
N THR A 34 9.77 -28.01 -34.24
CA THR A 34 9.42 -28.14 -35.66
C THR A 34 8.49 -26.99 -36.10
N ILE A 35 8.58 -26.58 -37.36
CA ILE A 35 7.72 -25.51 -37.90
C ILE A 35 6.24 -25.91 -37.86
N ALA A 36 5.94 -27.19 -38.14
CA ALA A 36 4.57 -27.70 -38.16
C ALA A 36 3.93 -27.64 -36.77
N ASP A 37 4.62 -28.16 -35.75
CA ASP A 37 4.09 -28.20 -34.39
C ASP A 37 3.97 -26.79 -33.80
N ALA A 38 4.96 -25.93 -34.05
CA ALA A 38 4.93 -24.54 -33.60
C ALA A 38 3.73 -23.79 -34.20
N ASN A 39 3.47 -23.95 -35.50
CA ASN A 39 2.35 -23.29 -36.16
C ASN A 39 0.99 -23.85 -35.72
N ALA A 40 0.90 -25.14 -35.43
CA ALA A 40 -0.29 -25.73 -34.82
C ALA A 40 -0.59 -25.08 -33.46
N LEU A 41 0.40 -25.02 -32.55
CA LEU A 41 0.24 -24.36 -31.25
C LEU A 41 -0.16 -22.88 -31.37
N LEU A 42 0.48 -22.14 -32.28
CA LEU A 42 0.23 -20.71 -32.46
C LEU A 42 -1.17 -20.43 -33.02
N SER A 43 -1.64 -21.28 -33.93
CA SER A 43 -2.98 -21.23 -34.50
C SER A 43 -4.03 -21.59 -33.46
N ASP A 44 -3.90 -22.76 -32.83
CA ASP A 44 -4.86 -23.29 -31.86
C ASP A 44 -4.97 -22.41 -30.61
N GLY A 45 -3.85 -21.78 -30.21
CA GLY A 45 -3.82 -20.83 -29.10
C GLY A 45 -4.31 -19.42 -29.43
N GLY A 46 -4.59 -19.12 -30.71
CA GLY A 46 -5.07 -17.82 -31.16
C GLY A 46 -4.04 -16.68 -31.01
N TYR A 47 -2.75 -16.97 -31.18
CA TYR A 47 -1.68 -15.99 -30.98
C TYR A 47 -1.57 -14.97 -32.13
N GLY A 48 -2.09 -15.28 -33.31
CA GLY A 48 -1.99 -14.44 -34.51
C GLY A 48 -0.55 -14.32 -35.04
N LEU A 49 0.26 -15.36 -34.79
CA LEU A 49 1.68 -15.44 -35.14
C LEU A 49 1.96 -16.76 -35.85
N ARG A 50 3.07 -16.84 -36.58
CA ARG A 50 3.55 -18.06 -37.24
C ARG A 50 5.07 -18.12 -37.23
N VAL A 51 5.63 -19.33 -37.19
CA VAL A 51 7.05 -19.63 -37.37
C VAL A 51 7.32 -19.84 -38.86
N GLU A 52 8.34 -19.16 -39.37
CA GLU A 52 8.86 -19.30 -40.73
C GLU A 52 10.38 -19.45 -40.71
N ARG A 53 10.93 -20.08 -41.75
CA ARG A 53 12.38 -20.10 -41.99
C ARG A 53 12.77 -18.86 -42.80
N SER A 54 13.77 -18.12 -42.32
CA SER A 54 14.31 -16.96 -43.03
C SER A 54 15.15 -17.37 -44.25
N ALA A 55 15.44 -16.42 -45.14
CA ALA A 55 16.35 -16.63 -46.28
C ALA A 55 17.77 -17.07 -45.85
N GLN A 56 18.15 -16.82 -44.60
CA GLN A 56 19.43 -17.22 -43.99
C GLN A 56 19.33 -18.53 -43.19
N GLY A 57 18.24 -19.28 -43.32
CA GLY A 57 18.06 -20.60 -42.71
C GLY A 57 17.61 -20.61 -41.24
N THR A 58 17.58 -19.47 -40.55
CA THR A 58 17.14 -19.35 -39.13
C THR A 58 15.63 -19.27 -38.99
N LEU A 59 15.07 -19.87 -37.93
CA LEU A 59 13.64 -19.79 -37.61
C LEU A 59 13.28 -18.45 -36.96
N ARG A 60 12.17 -17.84 -37.42
CA ARG A 60 11.68 -16.55 -36.93
C ARG A 60 10.17 -16.58 -36.71
N LEU A 61 9.71 -15.84 -35.70
CA LEU A 61 8.31 -15.57 -35.42
C LEU A 61 7.83 -14.36 -36.23
N ARG A 62 6.72 -14.46 -36.96
CA ARG A 62 6.12 -13.39 -37.77
C ARG A 62 4.63 -13.22 -37.50
N GLY A 63 4.14 -12.00 -37.69
CA GLY A 63 2.73 -11.62 -37.52
C GLY A 63 2.58 -10.23 -36.90
N PHE A 64 1.36 -9.86 -36.50
CA PHE A 64 1.05 -8.53 -35.97
C PHE A 64 1.90 -8.22 -34.73
N GLY A 65 2.60 -7.08 -34.73
CA GLY A 65 3.46 -6.63 -33.64
C GLY A 65 4.88 -7.23 -33.59
N ALA A 66 5.23 -8.16 -34.48
CA ALA A 66 6.58 -8.76 -34.55
C ALA A 66 7.55 -8.01 -35.50
N GLY A 67 7.09 -6.95 -36.18
CA GLY A 67 7.91 -6.17 -37.13
C GLY A 67 8.44 -7.04 -38.28
N ALA A 68 9.76 -6.99 -38.52
CA ALA A 68 10.43 -7.79 -39.56
C ALA A 68 10.54 -9.30 -39.23
N GLY A 69 10.17 -9.69 -38.00
CA GLY A 69 10.20 -11.05 -37.48
C GLY A 69 11.20 -11.22 -36.32
N PHE A 70 10.79 -11.92 -35.26
CA PHE A 70 11.58 -12.15 -34.05
C PHE A 70 12.40 -13.45 -34.16
N PRO A 71 13.74 -13.45 -34.02
CA PRO A 71 14.55 -14.66 -34.18
C PRO A 71 14.40 -15.61 -32.99
N LEU A 72 14.28 -16.92 -33.28
CA LEU A 72 14.19 -17.98 -32.26
C LEU A 72 15.55 -18.64 -31.95
N GLY A 73 16.56 -18.43 -32.80
CA GLY A 73 17.87 -19.07 -32.68
C GLY A 73 18.18 -20.00 -33.85
N ALA A 74 19.33 -20.70 -33.78
CA ALA A 74 19.76 -21.65 -34.81
C ALA A 74 19.04 -23.00 -34.70
N GLU A 75 18.91 -23.53 -33.48
CA GLU A 75 18.22 -24.78 -33.15
C GLU A 75 17.24 -24.55 -31.98
N PRO A 76 16.11 -23.86 -32.22
CA PRO A 76 15.20 -23.50 -31.14
C PRO A 76 14.46 -24.72 -30.58
N ASN A 77 14.15 -24.67 -29.29
CA ASN A 77 13.23 -25.59 -28.62
C ASN A 77 11.91 -24.88 -28.22
N TRP A 78 11.02 -25.58 -27.53
CA TRP A 78 9.74 -25.03 -27.07
C TRP A 78 9.88 -23.92 -26.03
N SER A 79 10.86 -24.03 -25.13
CA SER A 79 11.20 -22.95 -24.18
C SER A 79 11.60 -21.66 -24.92
N ASP A 80 12.35 -21.75 -26.01
CA ASP A 80 12.69 -20.57 -26.83
C ASP A 80 11.47 -19.92 -27.50
N LEU A 81 10.50 -20.73 -27.95
CA LEU A 81 9.24 -20.24 -28.48
C LEU A 81 8.42 -19.50 -27.41
N TYR A 82 8.23 -20.10 -26.23
CA TYR A 82 7.51 -19.44 -25.13
C TYR A 82 8.18 -18.14 -24.69
N ARG A 83 9.51 -18.16 -24.58
CA ARG A 83 10.30 -16.96 -24.28
C ARG A 83 10.11 -15.87 -25.34
N ALA A 84 10.02 -16.22 -26.62
CA ALA A 84 9.76 -15.26 -27.68
C ALA A 84 8.33 -14.69 -27.61
N LEU A 85 7.33 -15.51 -27.31
CA LEU A 85 5.94 -15.08 -27.12
C LEU A 85 5.82 -14.06 -25.99
N ILE A 86 6.49 -14.32 -24.87
CA ILE A 86 6.53 -13.43 -23.71
C ILE A 86 7.17 -12.08 -24.06
N ARG A 87 8.31 -12.08 -24.77
CA ARG A 87 8.97 -10.84 -25.20
C ARG A 87 8.10 -10.01 -26.13
N LEU A 88 7.26 -10.66 -26.94
CA LEU A 88 6.28 -10.01 -27.79
C LEU A 88 4.97 -9.64 -27.07
N ARG A 89 4.87 -9.94 -25.76
CA ARG A 89 3.68 -9.73 -24.92
C ARG A 89 2.45 -10.43 -25.52
N ARG A 90 2.62 -11.71 -25.82
CA ARG A 90 1.61 -12.57 -26.44
C ARG A 90 1.25 -13.67 -25.45
N THR A 91 -0.03 -13.78 -25.15
CA THR A 91 -0.61 -14.82 -24.30
C THR A 91 -1.64 -15.62 -25.08
N ARG A 92 -1.81 -16.90 -24.73
CA ARG A 92 -2.84 -17.77 -25.29
C ARG A 92 -4.22 -17.14 -25.08
N ARG A 93 -5.00 -17.04 -26.17
CA ARG A 93 -6.36 -16.47 -26.15
C ARG A 93 -7.46 -17.52 -26.13
N VAL A 94 -7.15 -18.71 -26.65
CA VAL A 94 -8.09 -19.82 -26.75
C VAL A 94 -7.89 -20.77 -25.58
N PHE A 95 -8.93 -20.98 -24.80
CA PHE A 95 -8.94 -21.96 -23.73
C PHE A 95 -9.01 -23.38 -24.30
N ASP A 96 -8.10 -24.25 -23.88
CA ASP A 96 -8.08 -25.67 -24.24
C ASP A 96 -7.65 -26.50 -23.01
N PRO A 97 -8.60 -27.13 -22.31
CA PRO A 97 -8.33 -27.88 -21.07
C PRO A 97 -7.45 -29.10 -21.34
N ALA A 98 -7.64 -29.76 -22.48
CA ALA A 98 -6.84 -30.92 -22.87
C ALA A 98 -5.38 -30.54 -23.12
N TRP A 99 -5.14 -29.41 -23.77
CA TRP A 99 -3.80 -28.87 -23.94
C TRP A 99 -3.14 -28.48 -22.62
N LEU A 100 -3.85 -27.78 -21.71
CA LEU A 100 -3.34 -27.40 -20.40
C LEU A 100 -2.95 -28.62 -19.54
N HIS A 101 -3.78 -29.67 -19.55
CA HIS A 101 -3.46 -30.89 -18.84
C HIS A 101 -2.27 -31.64 -19.46
N ARG A 102 -2.16 -31.71 -20.79
CA ARG A 102 -0.98 -32.27 -21.46
C ARG A 102 0.28 -31.48 -21.10
N LEU A 103 0.22 -30.15 -21.10
CA LEU A 103 1.34 -29.30 -20.67
C LEU A 103 1.73 -29.61 -19.22
N THR A 104 0.77 -29.63 -18.30
CA THR A 104 1.01 -29.95 -16.88
C THR A 104 1.71 -31.31 -16.73
N ARG A 105 1.24 -32.34 -17.43
CA ARG A 105 1.88 -33.67 -17.42
C ARG A 105 3.28 -33.67 -18.03
N SER A 106 3.54 -32.89 -19.06
CA SER A 106 4.88 -32.80 -19.68
C SER A 106 5.92 -32.13 -18.79
N LEU A 107 5.48 -31.37 -17.77
CA LEU A 107 6.36 -30.70 -16.82
C LEU A 107 6.71 -31.57 -15.61
N GLY A 108 5.80 -32.44 -15.18
CA GLY A 108 6.01 -33.32 -14.02
C GLY A 108 6.80 -34.59 -14.35
N SER A 109 7.43 -35.20 -13.34
CA SER A 109 8.17 -36.47 -13.43
C SER A 109 7.29 -37.72 -13.24
N ASP A 110 5.96 -37.57 -13.29
CA ASP A 110 5.01 -38.60 -12.86
C ASP A 110 4.91 -39.74 -13.90
N VAL A 111 5.77 -40.76 -13.72
CA VAL A 111 5.83 -42.00 -14.52
C VAL A 111 4.72 -43.00 -14.11
N GLY A 112 3.91 -42.70 -13.09
CA GLY A 112 2.84 -43.59 -12.62
C GLY A 112 1.49 -42.91 -12.52
N THR A 113 0.63 -43.03 -13.53
CA THR A 113 -0.80 -42.73 -13.35
C THR A 113 -1.68 -43.82 -13.95
N GLY A 114 -2.71 -44.20 -13.18
CA GLY A 114 -3.78 -45.12 -13.59
C GLY A 114 -4.51 -44.67 -14.86
N GLY A 115 -5.27 -45.58 -15.44
CA GLY A 115 -5.88 -45.43 -16.77
C GLY A 115 -6.64 -44.12 -16.98
N SER A 116 -6.37 -43.47 -18.11
CA SER A 116 -7.16 -42.35 -18.62
C SER A 116 -8.37 -42.89 -19.39
N VAL A 117 -9.56 -42.33 -19.12
CA VAL A 117 -10.80 -42.70 -19.81
C VAL A 117 -11.34 -41.47 -20.55
N LEU A 118 -11.49 -41.59 -21.87
CA LEU A 118 -12.10 -40.54 -22.69
C LEU A 118 -13.63 -40.71 -22.66
N LEU A 119 -14.37 -39.65 -22.34
CA LEU A 119 -15.84 -39.66 -22.35
C LEU A 119 -16.41 -38.61 -23.31
N PRO A 120 -17.64 -38.83 -23.82
CA PRO A 120 -18.44 -37.78 -24.43
C PRO A 120 -18.56 -36.56 -23.50
N GLY A 121 -18.43 -35.35 -24.06
CA GLY A 121 -18.33 -34.12 -23.26
C GLY A 121 -19.54 -33.81 -22.39
N ASP A 122 -20.73 -34.15 -22.87
CA ASP A 122 -21.98 -34.07 -22.14
C ASP A 122 -21.95 -34.90 -20.84
N ARG A 123 -21.25 -36.03 -20.82
CA ARG A 123 -21.15 -36.89 -19.62
C ARG A 123 -20.13 -36.41 -18.61
N VAL A 124 -19.08 -35.70 -19.03
CA VAL A 124 -18.08 -35.12 -18.12
C VAL A 124 -18.69 -33.98 -17.31
N ASP A 125 -19.56 -33.17 -17.91
CA ASP A 125 -20.25 -32.08 -17.22
C ASP A 125 -21.21 -32.60 -16.15
N LEU A 126 -21.85 -33.76 -16.39
CA LEU A 126 -22.75 -34.42 -15.43
C LEU A 126 -22.03 -34.88 -14.16
N LEU A 127 -20.75 -35.27 -14.24
CA LEU A 127 -19.92 -35.64 -13.08
C LEU A 127 -19.71 -34.48 -12.10
N THR A 128 -19.83 -33.24 -12.59
CA THR A 128 -19.68 -32.01 -11.81
C THR A 128 -21.01 -31.32 -11.50
N SER A 129 -22.14 -31.96 -11.83
CA SER A 129 -23.47 -31.38 -11.66
C SER A 129 -23.99 -31.51 -10.23
N GLU A 130 -24.84 -30.56 -9.80
CA GLU A 130 -25.54 -30.64 -8.51
C GLU A 130 -26.52 -31.83 -8.43
N ARG A 131 -26.81 -32.49 -9.56
CA ARG A 131 -27.72 -33.64 -9.64
C ARG A 131 -26.99 -34.92 -9.27
N ARG A 132 -26.74 -35.08 -7.97
CA ARG A 132 -26.00 -36.19 -7.35
C ARG A 132 -26.33 -37.58 -7.93
N GLN A 133 -27.60 -37.91 -8.07
CA GLN A 133 -28.04 -39.21 -8.60
C GLN A 133 -27.57 -39.42 -10.06
N LEU A 134 -27.61 -38.36 -10.86
CA LEU A 134 -27.24 -38.41 -12.27
C LEU A 134 -25.72 -38.52 -12.46
N ALA A 135 -24.94 -37.87 -11.58
CA ALA A 135 -23.50 -38.02 -11.52
C ALA A 135 -23.08 -39.45 -11.12
N GLU A 136 -23.79 -40.04 -10.14
CA GLU A 136 -23.62 -41.44 -9.72
C GLU A 136 -23.96 -42.41 -10.86
N ASP A 137 -25.06 -42.18 -11.59
CA ASP A 137 -25.47 -42.98 -12.75
C ASP A 137 -24.48 -42.86 -13.93
N CYS A 138 -23.97 -41.65 -14.20
CA CYS A 138 -22.91 -41.44 -15.19
C CYS A 138 -21.64 -42.20 -14.80
N LEU A 139 -21.24 -42.18 -13.53
CA LEU A 139 -20.06 -42.89 -13.07
C LEU A 139 -20.24 -44.42 -13.19
N ALA A 140 -21.42 -44.95 -12.87
CA ALA A 140 -21.73 -46.37 -13.06
C ALA A 140 -21.63 -46.79 -14.54
N ALA A 141 -22.03 -45.89 -15.46
CA ALA A 141 -21.88 -46.12 -16.90
C ALA A 141 -20.42 -46.06 -17.39
N VAL A 142 -19.56 -45.29 -16.72
CA VAL A 142 -18.11 -45.15 -17.05
C VAL A 142 -17.29 -46.32 -16.53
N LEU A 143 -17.65 -46.83 -15.35
CA LEU A 143 -16.96 -47.96 -14.71
C LEU A 143 -17.45 -49.34 -15.21
N GLY A 144 -18.60 -49.38 -15.89
CA GLY A 144 -19.17 -50.57 -16.51
C GLY A 144 -19.90 -51.53 -15.53
N PRO A 145 -20.81 -52.39 -16.03
CA PRO A 145 -21.58 -53.32 -15.18
C PRO A 145 -20.78 -54.53 -14.67
N ASN A 146 -19.62 -54.82 -15.25
CA ASN A 146 -18.71 -55.87 -14.79
C ASN A 146 -17.66 -55.27 -13.83
N ARG A 147 -17.80 -55.59 -12.55
CA ARG A 147 -17.00 -55.12 -11.39
C ARG A 147 -15.51 -55.53 -11.39
N SER A 148 -14.81 -55.53 -12.52
CA SER A 148 -13.37 -55.86 -12.55
C SER A 148 -12.44 -54.65 -12.46
N VAL A 149 -12.96 -53.42 -12.56
CA VAL A 149 -12.20 -52.22 -12.20
C VAL A 149 -12.57 -51.86 -10.76
N PRO A 150 -11.70 -52.10 -9.76
CA PRO A 150 -11.98 -51.68 -8.40
C PRO A 150 -12.23 -50.17 -8.37
N PHE A 151 -13.25 -49.74 -7.61
CA PHE A 151 -13.45 -48.32 -7.28
C PHE A 151 -12.07 -47.71 -6.96
N PRO A 152 -11.67 -46.61 -7.61
CA PRO A 152 -10.28 -46.35 -7.92
C PRO A 152 -9.38 -46.51 -6.70
N ALA A 153 -8.41 -47.43 -6.79
CA ALA A 153 -7.47 -47.65 -5.70
C ALA A 153 -6.61 -46.40 -5.45
N GLU A 154 -6.31 -45.61 -6.49
CA GLU A 154 -5.40 -44.44 -6.37
C GLU A 154 -5.84 -43.17 -7.17
N ARG A 155 -6.17 -43.24 -8.49
CA ARG A 155 -6.62 -42.07 -9.32
C ARG A 155 -7.17 -42.47 -10.70
N ILE A 156 -8.23 -41.82 -11.21
CA ILE A 156 -8.71 -41.93 -12.61
C ILE A 156 -8.89 -40.54 -13.22
N THR A 157 -8.40 -40.32 -14.44
CA THR A 157 -8.59 -39.07 -15.18
C THR A 157 -9.61 -39.24 -16.31
N VAL A 158 -10.59 -38.35 -16.34
CA VAL A 158 -11.64 -38.28 -17.34
C VAL A 158 -11.49 -37.00 -18.14
N SER A 159 -11.37 -37.13 -19.46
CA SER A 159 -11.18 -35.98 -20.36
C SER A 159 -12.41 -35.70 -21.22
N GLY A 160 -12.80 -34.42 -21.31
CA GLY A 160 -13.85 -33.91 -22.21
C GLY A 160 -13.44 -32.60 -22.91
N PRO A 161 -14.22 -32.12 -23.89
CA PRO A 161 -13.90 -30.92 -24.68
C PRO A 161 -13.93 -29.61 -23.87
N ALA A 162 -14.67 -29.57 -22.75
CA ALA A 162 -14.84 -28.36 -21.95
C ALA A 162 -14.06 -28.36 -20.61
N ARG A 163 -13.61 -29.53 -20.12
CA ARG A 163 -12.90 -29.68 -18.83
C ARG A 163 -12.27 -31.07 -18.66
N ILE A 164 -11.37 -31.18 -17.70
CA ILE A 164 -10.78 -32.45 -17.24
C ILE A 164 -11.13 -32.67 -15.78
N VAL A 165 -11.60 -33.88 -15.47
CA VAL A 165 -12.05 -34.28 -14.13
C VAL A 165 -11.20 -35.45 -13.64
N GLU A 166 -10.65 -35.33 -12.44
CA GLU A 166 -9.90 -36.38 -11.76
C GLU A 166 -10.70 -36.95 -10.59
N LEU A 167 -10.74 -38.28 -10.47
CA LEU A 167 -11.37 -38.98 -9.36
C LEU A 167 -10.29 -39.47 -8.39
N ARG A 168 -10.38 -39.06 -7.13
CA ARG A 168 -9.42 -39.43 -6.07
C ARG A 168 -10.13 -40.07 -4.88
N ALA A 169 -9.70 -41.26 -4.48
CA ALA A 169 -10.30 -41.98 -3.34
C ALA A 169 -10.03 -41.28 -2.00
N VAL A 170 -11.03 -41.30 -1.11
CA VAL A 170 -11.01 -40.64 0.21
C VAL A 170 -11.38 -41.59 1.35
N GLY A 171 -11.81 -42.82 1.04
CA GLY A 171 -12.13 -43.84 2.03
C GLY A 171 -13.62 -43.82 2.37
N SER A 172 -14.08 -42.94 3.28
CA SER A 172 -15.48 -42.96 3.76
C SER A 172 -16.33 -41.78 3.29
N ARG A 173 -17.66 -41.99 3.21
CA ARG A 173 -18.65 -40.96 2.91
C ARG A 173 -18.56 -39.74 3.82
N GLU A 174 -18.48 -39.93 5.13
CA GLU A 174 -18.41 -38.84 6.10
C GLU A 174 -17.17 -37.99 5.91
N ARG A 175 -16.02 -38.65 5.68
CA ARG A 175 -14.76 -37.99 5.41
C ARG A 175 -14.88 -37.15 4.15
N ALA A 176 -15.38 -37.72 3.04
CA ALA A 176 -15.58 -37.01 1.77
C ALA A 176 -16.56 -35.81 1.87
N GLN A 177 -17.63 -35.92 2.65
CA GLN A 177 -18.58 -34.81 2.85
C GLN A 177 -18.01 -33.66 3.71
N ARG A 178 -17.34 -33.99 4.82
CA ARG A 178 -16.63 -32.99 5.63
C ARG A 178 -15.63 -32.23 4.77
N GLN A 179 -14.98 -33.00 3.93
CA GLN A 179 -13.98 -32.54 3.01
C GLN A 179 -14.55 -31.59 1.94
N LEU A 180 -15.61 -31.99 1.24
CA LEU A 180 -16.28 -31.16 0.25
C LEU A 180 -16.72 -29.80 0.83
N ARG A 181 -17.32 -29.78 2.02
CA ARG A 181 -17.72 -28.54 2.70
C ARG A 181 -16.55 -27.62 3.03
N GLY A 182 -15.40 -28.19 3.40
CA GLY A 182 -14.17 -27.43 3.63
C GLY A 182 -13.69 -26.71 2.36
N TRP A 183 -13.73 -27.41 1.21
CA TRP A 183 -13.40 -26.83 -0.09
C TRP A 183 -14.37 -25.73 -0.50
N GLU A 184 -15.68 -25.99 -0.43
CA GLU A 184 -16.71 -25.00 -0.78
C GLU A 184 -16.51 -23.69 -0.02
N ARG A 185 -16.17 -23.79 1.27
CA ARG A 185 -15.94 -22.61 2.10
C ARG A 185 -14.65 -21.85 1.75
N ILE A 186 -13.51 -22.53 1.58
CA ILE A 186 -12.27 -21.83 1.21
C ILE A 186 -12.36 -21.24 -0.20
N SER A 187 -12.94 -21.97 -1.15
CA SER A 187 -13.16 -21.46 -2.51
C SER A 187 -14.09 -20.24 -2.50
N SER A 188 -15.15 -20.24 -1.67
CA SER A 188 -16.02 -19.08 -1.49
C SER A 188 -15.29 -17.87 -0.90
N ILE A 189 -14.39 -18.08 0.08
CA ILE A 189 -13.57 -16.99 0.65
C ILE A 189 -12.61 -16.43 -0.42
N VAL A 190 -11.91 -17.28 -1.17
CA VAL A 190 -10.99 -16.88 -2.25
C VAL A 190 -11.74 -16.17 -3.39
N GLU A 191 -12.97 -16.57 -3.70
CA GLU A 191 -13.77 -15.92 -4.75
C GLU A 191 -14.26 -14.53 -4.32
N SER A 192 -14.70 -14.40 -3.06
CA SER A 192 -15.34 -13.20 -2.51
C SER A 192 -14.36 -12.15 -2.00
N ASP A 193 -13.18 -12.54 -1.50
CA ASP A 193 -12.13 -11.62 -1.08
C ASP A 193 -11.18 -11.33 -2.25
N PRO A 194 -11.20 -10.11 -2.81
CA PRO A 194 -10.38 -9.76 -3.96
C PRO A 194 -8.88 -9.75 -3.64
N ASP A 195 -8.47 -9.37 -2.43
CA ASP A 195 -7.05 -9.34 -2.04
C ASP A 195 -6.51 -10.76 -1.93
N LEU A 196 -7.31 -11.68 -1.38
CA LEU A 196 -6.96 -13.10 -1.36
C LEU A 196 -6.94 -13.68 -2.77
N ARG A 197 -7.94 -13.35 -3.61
CA ARG A 197 -8.07 -13.80 -5.01
C ARG A 197 -6.86 -13.45 -5.88
N MET A 198 -6.21 -12.32 -5.59
CA MET A 198 -5.01 -11.86 -6.31
C MET A 198 -3.77 -12.70 -6.03
N HIS A 199 -3.75 -13.44 -4.92
CA HIS A 199 -2.58 -14.21 -4.46
C HIS A 199 -2.86 -15.70 -4.30
N CYS A 200 -4.12 -16.10 -4.34
CA CYS A 200 -4.57 -17.46 -4.10
C CYS A 200 -5.61 -17.87 -5.15
N ALA A 201 -5.47 -19.10 -5.60
CA ALA A 201 -6.50 -19.89 -6.26
C ALA A 201 -6.65 -21.22 -5.49
N THR A 202 -7.70 -21.96 -5.81
CA THR A 202 -8.00 -23.28 -5.28
C THR A 202 -8.11 -24.26 -6.44
N GLN A 203 -7.75 -25.52 -6.21
CA GLN A 203 -8.08 -26.58 -7.14
C GLN A 203 -9.54 -27.03 -6.88
N PRO A 204 -10.49 -26.84 -7.83
CA PRO A 204 -11.90 -27.08 -7.54
C PRO A 204 -12.20 -28.53 -7.20
N VAL A 205 -13.07 -28.72 -6.21
CA VAL A 205 -13.60 -30.03 -5.81
C VAL A 205 -15.13 -29.97 -5.82
N PRO A 206 -15.78 -30.18 -6.97
CA PRO A 206 -17.21 -29.89 -7.11
C PRO A 206 -18.15 -30.94 -6.54
N ALA A 207 -17.72 -32.19 -6.37
CA ALA A 207 -18.57 -33.27 -5.90
C ALA A 207 -17.81 -34.36 -5.14
N ALA A 208 -18.58 -35.10 -4.34
CA ALA A 208 -18.17 -36.34 -3.69
C ALA A 208 -19.05 -37.49 -4.20
N VAL A 209 -18.41 -38.53 -4.72
CA VAL A 209 -19.08 -39.75 -5.19
C VAL A 209 -18.93 -40.85 -4.16
N VAL A 210 -20.01 -41.60 -3.91
CA VAL A 210 -20.06 -42.67 -2.92
C VAL A 210 -20.50 -43.94 -3.59
N ASP A 211 -19.72 -45.00 -3.46
CA ASP A 211 -20.13 -46.35 -3.79
C ASP A 211 -21.12 -46.84 -2.72
N THR A 212 -22.36 -47.03 -3.11
CA THR A 212 -23.44 -47.47 -2.21
C THR A 212 -23.31 -48.93 -1.78
N ALA A 213 -22.54 -49.76 -2.51
CA ALA A 213 -22.31 -51.16 -2.18
C ALA A 213 -21.15 -51.35 -1.19
N THR A 214 -20.08 -50.55 -1.29
CA THR A 214 -18.88 -50.69 -0.44
C THR A 214 -18.76 -49.61 0.64
N GLY A 215 -19.52 -48.52 0.56
CA GLY A 215 -19.38 -47.35 1.43
C GLY A 215 -18.14 -46.49 1.11
N SER A 216 -17.36 -46.88 0.10
CA SER A 216 -16.17 -46.17 -0.36
C SER A 216 -16.55 -44.84 -0.98
N ALA A 217 -15.73 -43.81 -0.78
CA ALA A 217 -15.98 -42.48 -1.36
C ALA A 217 -14.76 -41.95 -2.12
N ALA A 218 -15.03 -41.17 -3.18
CA ALA A 218 -14.05 -40.44 -3.96
C ALA A 218 -14.50 -39.00 -4.17
N LEU A 219 -13.55 -38.10 -4.42
CA LEU A 219 -13.81 -36.71 -4.78
C LEU A 219 -13.50 -36.49 -6.25
N THR A 220 -14.36 -35.72 -6.92
CA THR A 220 -14.07 -35.18 -8.24
C THR A 220 -13.21 -33.93 -8.06
N ARG A 221 -12.12 -33.80 -8.81
CA ARG A 221 -11.25 -32.64 -8.83
C ARG A 221 -11.14 -32.10 -10.25
N ILE A 222 -11.01 -30.80 -10.39
CA ILE A 222 -10.76 -30.13 -11.67
C ILE A 222 -9.28 -29.73 -11.70
N ALA A 223 -8.60 -29.95 -12.82
CA ALA A 223 -7.16 -29.67 -12.93
C ALA A 223 -6.86 -28.17 -12.94
N GLU A 224 -7.75 -27.37 -13.54
CA GLU A 224 -7.58 -25.93 -13.71
C GLU A 224 -7.78 -25.16 -12.40
N PRO A 225 -6.89 -24.19 -12.07
CA PRO A 225 -7.07 -23.31 -10.93
C PRO A 225 -8.36 -22.46 -11.02
N ALA A 226 -9.04 -22.30 -9.87
CA ALA A 226 -10.18 -21.39 -9.74
C ALA A 226 -10.05 -20.46 -8.52
N PRO A 227 -10.46 -19.19 -8.63
CA PRO A 227 -11.06 -18.59 -9.81
C PRO A 227 -10.02 -18.30 -10.92
N ALA A 228 -10.52 -18.17 -12.15
CA ALA A 228 -9.71 -17.93 -13.34
C ALA A 228 -8.80 -16.71 -13.20
N HIS A 229 -7.56 -16.78 -13.71
CA HIS A 229 -6.71 -15.60 -13.79
C HIS A 229 -7.18 -14.66 -14.92
N PRO A 230 -7.46 -13.37 -14.65
CA PRO A 230 -8.06 -12.47 -15.64
C PRO A 230 -7.14 -12.12 -16.83
N THR A 231 -5.82 -12.17 -16.67
CA THR A 231 -4.86 -11.86 -17.76
C THR A 231 -4.53 -13.05 -18.64
N HIS A 232 -4.99 -14.26 -18.29
CA HIS A 232 -4.66 -15.51 -18.98
C HIS A 232 -5.95 -16.20 -19.46
N PRO A 233 -6.63 -15.64 -20.48
CA PRO A 233 -7.91 -16.17 -20.96
C PRO A 233 -7.81 -17.56 -21.58
N GLY A 234 -6.63 -17.97 -22.04
CA GLY A 234 -6.33 -19.34 -22.45
C GLY A 234 -6.25 -20.35 -21.29
N GLY A 235 -6.48 -19.94 -20.05
CA GLY A 235 -6.36 -20.75 -18.83
C GLY A 235 -4.94 -20.74 -18.27
N THR A 236 -4.75 -21.42 -17.15
CA THR A 236 -3.51 -21.51 -16.38
C THR A 236 -3.32 -22.94 -15.87
N ILE A 237 -2.11 -23.26 -15.41
CA ILE A 237 -1.76 -24.57 -14.85
C ILE A 237 -1.25 -24.41 -13.42
N ALA A 238 -1.37 -25.48 -12.63
CA ALA A 238 -0.79 -25.57 -11.30
C ALA A 238 0.46 -26.45 -11.35
N ALA A 239 1.64 -25.88 -11.04
CA ALA A 239 2.89 -26.62 -10.90
C ALA A 239 3.19 -26.86 -9.43
N ASP A 240 3.28 -28.12 -9.00
CA ASP A 240 3.65 -28.44 -7.62
C ASP A 240 5.10 -28.03 -7.31
N LEU A 241 5.43 -27.99 -6.02
CA LEU A 241 6.75 -27.55 -5.54
C LEU A 241 7.88 -28.43 -6.08
N ALA A 242 7.68 -29.74 -6.17
CA ALA A 242 8.69 -30.67 -6.65
C ALA A 242 8.99 -30.45 -8.14
N THR A 243 7.96 -30.35 -8.97
CA THR A 243 8.00 -30.05 -10.40
C THR A 243 8.69 -28.70 -10.67
N LEU A 244 8.45 -27.72 -9.79
CA LEU A 244 9.09 -26.42 -9.90
C LEU A 244 10.60 -26.47 -9.62
N LEU A 245 11.00 -27.18 -8.56
CA LEU A 245 12.36 -27.11 -8.00
C LEU A 245 13.34 -28.17 -8.53
N TYR A 246 12.85 -29.33 -8.95
CA TYR A 246 13.69 -30.45 -9.37
C TYR A 246 13.61 -30.67 -10.88
N PRO A 247 14.74 -30.85 -11.57
CA PRO A 247 14.75 -31.13 -13.00
C PRO A 247 14.15 -32.51 -13.30
N ALA A 248 13.48 -32.63 -14.44
CA ALA A 248 12.88 -33.89 -14.90
C ALA A 248 13.90 -34.95 -15.34
N GLY A 249 15.18 -34.57 -15.55
CA GLY A 249 16.27 -35.48 -15.90
C GLY A 249 17.64 -34.81 -15.93
N ASP A 250 18.71 -35.61 -15.99
CA ASP A 250 20.10 -35.15 -15.97
C ASP A 250 20.43 -34.19 -17.11
N GLY A 251 21.04 -33.04 -16.78
CA GLY A 251 21.48 -32.03 -17.75
C GLY A 251 20.39 -31.08 -18.28
N THR A 252 19.12 -31.27 -17.92
CA THR A 252 18.03 -30.34 -18.29
C THR A 252 17.84 -29.24 -17.23
N PRO A 253 17.66 -27.96 -17.63
CA PRO A 253 17.33 -26.90 -16.67
C PRO A 253 15.99 -27.19 -15.96
N GLY A 254 15.92 -26.93 -14.66
CA GLY A 254 14.67 -27.06 -13.89
C GLY A 254 13.61 -26.03 -14.31
N LEU A 255 12.33 -26.33 -14.04
CA LEU A 255 11.20 -25.46 -14.41
C LEU A 255 11.33 -24.04 -13.83
N LEU A 256 11.80 -23.91 -12.58
CA LEU A 256 12.04 -22.59 -11.98
C LEU A 256 12.96 -21.72 -12.84
N ARG A 257 14.02 -22.29 -13.44
CA ARG A 257 14.92 -21.53 -14.32
C ARG A 257 14.19 -21.01 -15.57
N VAL A 258 13.35 -21.86 -16.17
CA VAL A 258 12.53 -21.49 -17.34
C VAL A 258 11.60 -20.34 -16.98
N VAL A 259 10.90 -20.43 -15.86
CA VAL A 259 9.97 -19.38 -15.39
C VAL A 259 10.70 -18.06 -15.13
N LEU A 260 11.86 -18.09 -14.49
CA LEU A 260 12.69 -16.90 -14.26
C LEU A 260 13.16 -16.26 -15.57
N ASP A 261 13.58 -17.07 -16.55
CA ASP A 261 13.97 -16.57 -17.88
C ASP A 261 12.77 -15.98 -18.67
N ASN A 262 11.55 -16.36 -18.27
CA ASN A 262 10.26 -15.96 -18.83
C ASN A 262 9.62 -14.75 -18.13
N ARG A 263 10.38 -13.99 -17.34
CA ARG A 263 9.96 -12.69 -16.80
C ARG A 263 9.74 -11.63 -17.88
N PHE A 264 8.71 -10.78 -17.72
CA PHE A 264 8.32 -9.77 -18.73
C PHE A 264 9.39 -8.69 -18.95
N GLU A 265 10.10 -8.28 -17.90
CA GLU A 265 11.12 -7.26 -17.96
C GLU A 265 12.49 -7.87 -17.63
N ARG A 266 13.37 -7.98 -18.64
CA ARG A 266 14.79 -8.34 -18.40
C ARG A 266 15.53 -7.38 -17.48
N ARG A 267 14.93 -6.22 -17.18
CA ARG A 267 15.45 -5.22 -16.25
C ARG A 267 15.13 -5.54 -14.79
N GLU A 268 14.13 -6.37 -14.53
CA GLU A 268 13.79 -6.82 -13.18
C GLU A 268 14.84 -7.82 -12.67
N ASP A 269 15.28 -7.62 -11.43
CA ASP A 269 16.21 -8.55 -10.78
C ASP A 269 15.52 -9.90 -10.53
N GLU A 270 16.25 -11.00 -10.77
CA GLU A 270 15.69 -12.34 -10.63
C GLU A 270 15.26 -12.67 -9.20
N LEU A 271 15.95 -12.14 -8.18
CA LEU A 271 15.57 -12.34 -6.79
C LEU A 271 14.30 -11.57 -6.47
N ASP A 272 14.18 -10.33 -6.92
CA ASP A 272 12.97 -9.53 -6.68
C ASP A 272 11.74 -10.18 -7.34
N TYR A 273 11.87 -10.64 -8.59
CA TYR A 273 10.81 -11.39 -9.28
C TYR A 273 10.43 -12.66 -8.51
N PHE A 274 11.42 -13.43 -8.06
CA PHE A 274 11.22 -14.65 -7.27
C PHE A 274 10.47 -14.37 -5.95
N LEU A 275 10.89 -13.33 -5.22
CA LEU A 275 10.28 -12.95 -3.96
C LEU A 275 8.82 -12.52 -4.15
N GLU A 276 8.54 -11.73 -5.19
CA GLU A 276 7.18 -11.22 -5.45
C GLU A 276 6.22 -12.29 -5.99
N HIS A 277 6.69 -13.28 -6.74
CA HIS A 277 5.82 -14.27 -7.40
C HIS A 277 5.74 -15.64 -6.71
N PHE A 278 6.67 -15.98 -5.82
CA PHE A 278 6.67 -17.28 -5.13
C PHE A 278 6.63 -17.15 -3.60
N VAL A 279 7.44 -16.26 -3.02
CA VAL A 279 7.55 -16.12 -1.55
C VAL A 279 6.40 -15.29 -0.97
N ARG A 280 6.18 -14.08 -1.50
CA ARG A 280 5.14 -13.16 -1.00
C ARG A 280 3.73 -13.73 -1.12
N PRO A 281 3.31 -14.40 -2.23
CA PRO A 281 1.97 -14.95 -2.34
C PRO A 281 1.65 -16.03 -1.31
N LEU A 282 2.63 -16.89 -0.96
CA LEU A 282 2.49 -17.88 0.12
C LEU A 282 2.21 -17.20 1.47
N LEU A 283 3.09 -16.28 1.86
CA LEU A 283 2.98 -15.54 3.12
C LEU A 283 1.70 -14.72 3.21
N ARG A 284 1.33 -14.06 2.10
CA ARG A 284 0.16 -13.21 2.05
C ARG A 284 -1.13 -14.01 2.11
N THR A 285 -1.19 -15.16 1.45
CA THR A 285 -2.35 -16.06 1.54
C THR A 285 -2.51 -16.59 2.96
N PHE A 286 -1.41 -17.07 3.57
CA PHE A 286 -1.41 -17.49 4.98
C PHE A 286 -1.89 -16.38 5.91
N ARG A 287 -1.32 -15.17 5.76
CA ARG A 287 -1.66 -13.99 6.55
C ARG A 287 -3.11 -13.59 6.39
N LEU A 288 -3.60 -13.41 5.16
CA LEU A 288 -4.97 -12.94 4.91
C LEU A 288 -6.01 -13.95 5.38
N ALA A 289 -5.79 -15.25 5.16
CA ALA A 289 -6.68 -16.28 5.65
C ALA A 289 -6.81 -16.24 7.19
N LEU A 290 -5.68 -16.13 7.90
CA LEU A 290 -5.69 -16.11 9.36
C LEU A 290 -6.17 -14.78 9.95
N ASP A 291 -5.59 -13.66 9.49
CA ASP A 291 -5.75 -12.32 10.06
C ASP A 291 -7.09 -11.66 9.67
N SER A 292 -7.55 -11.86 8.42
CA SER A 292 -8.80 -11.27 7.92
C SER A 292 -10.01 -12.19 8.08
N HIS A 293 -9.81 -13.50 7.90
CA HIS A 293 -10.93 -14.48 7.87
C HIS A 293 -10.96 -15.44 9.06
N GLY A 294 -9.95 -15.44 9.93
CA GLY A 294 -9.85 -16.39 11.04
C GLY A 294 -9.70 -17.85 10.60
N VAL A 295 -9.28 -18.09 9.36
CA VAL A 295 -9.12 -19.43 8.78
C VAL A 295 -7.65 -19.83 8.80
N GLY A 296 -7.36 -20.95 9.44
CA GLY A 296 -6.06 -21.59 9.42
C GLY A 296 -5.84 -22.41 8.16
N LEU A 297 -4.98 -21.92 7.26
CA LEU A 297 -4.50 -22.68 6.10
C LEU A 297 -3.18 -23.36 6.44
N PHE A 298 -3.23 -24.61 6.91
CA PHE A 298 -2.06 -25.35 7.40
C PHE A 298 -1.57 -26.44 6.44
N ALA A 299 -2.15 -26.49 5.25
CA ALA A 299 -1.75 -27.36 4.14
C ALA A 299 -0.69 -26.72 3.22
N LEU A 300 0.01 -25.68 3.68
CA LEU A 300 1.01 -24.95 2.89
C LEU A 300 2.38 -25.64 2.82
N GLY A 301 2.45 -26.95 3.09
CA GLY A 301 3.64 -27.79 2.90
C GLY A 301 3.66 -28.41 1.50
N GLY A 302 4.82 -28.90 1.04
CA GLY A 302 5.11 -29.22 -0.38
C GLY A 302 4.08 -30.03 -1.18
N ALA A 303 3.24 -30.87 -0.56
CA ALA A 303 2.20 -31.64 -1.26
C ALA A 303 0.81 -30.97 -1.31
N GLY A 304 0.58 -29.89 -0.55
CA GLY A 304 -0.72 -29.20 -0.44
C GLY A 304 -0.80 -27.84 -1.12
N VAL A 305 0.32 -27.39 -1.72
CA VAL A 305 0.40 -26.14 -2.46
C VAL A 305 1.09 -26.33 -3.81
N ALA A 306 0.59 -25.61 -4.81
CA ALA A 306 1.21 -25.46 -6.12
C ALA A 306 1.32 -23.97 -6.50
N PHE A 307 2.06 -23.67 -7.56
CA PHE A 307 2.22 -22.32 -8.08
C PHE A 307 1.54 -22.21 -9.44
N GLU A 308 0.76 -21.14 -9.61
CA GLU A 308 0.02 -20.96 -10.85
C GLU A 308 0.88 -20.30 -11.93
N LEU A 309 0.97 -21.00 -13.06
CA LEU A 309 1.72 -20.56 -14.23
C LEU A 309 0.81 -20.33 -15.43
N SER A 310 1.20 -19.38 -16.27
CA SER A 310 0.59 -19.19 -17.58
C SER A 310 0.93 -20.36 -18.54
N PRO A 311 0.19 -20.50 -19.65
CA PRO A 311 0.53 -21.39 -20.77
C PRO A 311 1.98 -21.26 -21.28
N GLU A 312 2.53 -20.04 -21.19
CA GLU A 312 3.90 -19.69 -21.59
C GLU A 312 4.90 -19.82 -20.43
N LEU A 313 4.50 -20.41 -19.31
CA LEU A 313 5.32 -20.62 -18.11
C LEU A 313 5.78 -19.32 -17.45
N GLN A 314 4.90 -18.32 -17.37
CA GLN A 314 5.12 -17.16 -16.50
C GLN A 314 4.47 -17.39 -15.15
N ALA A 315 5.14 -17.01 -14.06
CA ALA A 315 4.48 -17.01 -12.76
C ALA A 315 3.44 -15.89 -12.71
N THR A 316 2.22 -16.26 -12.29
CA THR A 316 1.11 -15.31 -12.13
C THR A 316 1.18 -14.54 -10.81
N GLY A 317 1.95 -15.04 -9.85
CA GLY A 317 1.96 -14.53 -8.48
C GLY A 317 0.81 -15.05 -7.61
N ARG A 318 0.12 -16.10 -8.04
CA ARG A 318 -0.82 -16.87 -7.22
C ARG A 318 -0.28 -18.24 -6.83
N ILE A 319 -0.57 -18.64 -5.61
CA ILE A 319 -0.51 -20.04 -5.20
C ILE A 319 -1.84 -20.73 -5.49
N VAL A 320 -1.80 -22.04 -5.69
CA VAL A 320 -2.98 -22.89 -5.83
C VAL A 320 -3.01 -23.83 -4.63
N VAL A 321 -4.06 -23.74 -3.82
CA VAL A 321 -4.31 -24.71 -2.76
C VAL A 321 -4.78 -26.02 -3.42
N THR A 322 -3.97 -27.07 -3.31
CA THR A 322 -4.21 -28.39 -3.94
C THR A 322 -4.59 -29.46 -2.93
N ASP A 323 -4.25 -29.26 -1.65
CA ASP A 323 -4.74 -30.07 -0.53
C ASP A 323 -5.24 -29.18 0.61
N TYR A 324 -6.19 -29.71 1.36
CA TYR A 324 -7.11 -29.01 2.25
C TYR A 324 -7.40 -29.83 3.50
N LEU A 325 -6.79 -31.01 3.63
CA LEU A 325 -6.87 -31.85 4.82
C LEU A 325 -6.49 -31.11 6.11
N ARG A 326 -5.93 -29.90 6.01
CA ARG A 326 -5.53 -29.04 7.13
C ARG A 326 -6.05 -27.60 7.00
N VAL A 327 -7.34 -27.42 6.69
CA VAL A 327 -8.05 -26.13 6.86
C VAL A 327 -8.84 -26.15 8.16
N SER A 328 -8.61 -25.18 9.06
CA SER A 328 -9.36 -25.00 10.30
C SER A 328 -10.07 -23.65 10.31
N HIS A 329 -11.32 -23.60 10.78
CA HIS A 329 -12.11 -22.36 10.85
C HIS A 329 -12.12 -21.71 12.25
N GLU A 330 -11.60 -22.43 13.24
CA GLU A 330 -11.35 -21.95 14.59
C GLU A 330 -9.97 -22.46 14.99
N PRO A 331 -8.91 -21.94 14.36
CA PRO A 331 -7.58 -22.49 14.50
C PRO A 331 -7.07 -22.35 15.93
N THR A 332 -6.64 -23.46 16.51
CA THR A 332 -5.94 -23.48 17.80
C THR A 332 -4.49 -23.02 17.64
N ARG A 333 -3.87 -22.55 18.73
CA ARG A 333 -2.44 -22.16 18.74
C ARG A 333 -1.52 -23.30 18.27
N ALA A 334 -1.84 -24.54 18.64
CA ALA A 334 -1.08 -25.73 18.21
C ALA A 334 -1.17 -25.96 16.69
N GLU A 335 -2.36 -25.81 16.10
CA GLU A 335 -2.53 -25.94 14.65
C GLU A 335 -1.82 -24.81 13.90
N VAL A 336 -1.89 -23.57 14.42
CA VAL A 336 -1.16 -22.42 13.86
C VAL A 336 0.35 -22.63 13.90
N ALA A 337 0.90 -23.13 15.01
CA ALA A 337 2.31 -23.45 15.13
C ALA A 337 2.76 -24.54 14.13
N ALA A 338 1.94 -25.57 13.92
CA ALA A 338 2.21 -26.61 12.92
C ALA A 338 2.19 -26.05 11.49
N GLY A 339 1.21 -25.20 11.18
CA GLY A 339 1.12 -24.51 9.89
C GLY A 339 2.29 -23.56 9.63
N ALA A 340 2.72 -22.82 10.65
CA ALA A 340 3.87 -21.91 10.57
C ALA A 340 5.17 -22.67 10.24
N ARG A 341 5.38 -23.86 10.82
CA ARG A 341 6.54 -24.71 10.50
C ARG A 341 6.48 -25.19 9.05
N ALA A 342 5.35 -25.72 8.59
CA ALA A 342 5.18 -26.19 7.21
C ALA A 342 5.38 -25.06 6.17
N LEU A 343 4.93 -23.85 6.50
CA LEU A 343 5.18 -22.66 5.67
C LEU A 343 6.67 -22.34 5.59
N VAL A 344 7.37 -22.30 6.73
CA VAL A 344 8.82 -22.00 6.75
C VAL A 344 9.63 -23.07 6.05
N GLU A 345 9.31 -24.36 6.21
CA GLU A 345 9.91 -25.46 5.47
C GLU A 345 9.78 -25.24 3.95
N THR A 346 8.59 -24.87 3.47
CA THR A 346 8.35 -24.58 2.05
C THR A 346 9.13 -23.36 1.56
N LEU A 347 9.24 -22.31 2.39
CA LEU A 347 10.04 -21.12 2.06
C LEU A 347 11.53 -21.43 2.00
N ASP A 348 12.04 -22.27 2.90
CA ASP A 348 13.42 -22.73 2.91
C ASP A 348 13.73 -23.60 1.67
N GLU A 349 12.82 -24.51 1.29
CA GLU A 349 12.94 -25.32 0.07
C GLU A 349 12.98 -24.45 -1.20
N LEU A 350 12.07 -23.47 -1.31
CA LEU A 350 12.07 -22.50 -2.41
C LEU A 350 13.38 -21.69 -2.46
N GLY A 351 13.83 -21.18 -1.31
CA GLY A 351 15.05 -20.37 -1.18
C GLY A 351 16.32 -21.15 -1.56
N ALA A 352 16.41 -22.41 -1.11
CA ALA A 352 17.47 -23.32 -1.50
C ALA A 352 17.41 -23.67 -3.00
N GLY A 353 16.21 -23.91 -3.53
CA GLY A 353 15.97 -24.15 -4.95
C GLY A 353 16.44 -23.01 -5.83
N PHE A 354 16.11 -21.77 -5.48
CA PHE A 354 16.58 -20.58 -6.20
C PHE A 354 18.11 -20.43 -6.11
N SER A 355 18.70 -20.69 -4.94
CA SER A 355 20.14 -20.55 -4.71
C SER A 355 20.97 -21.56 -5.51
N ARG A 356 20.43 -22.74 -5.85
CA ARG A 356 21.09 -23.72 -6.74
C ARG A 356 21.21 -23.26 -8.20
N LEU A 357 20.44 -22.26 -8.64
CA LEU A 357 20.41 -21.82 -10.04
C LEU A 357 21.57 -20.92 -10.46
N ASP A 358 22.30 -20.31 -9.51
CA ASP A 358 23.38 -19.36 -9.79
C ASP A 358 24.50 -19.49 -8.75
N SER A 359 25.66 -20.00 -9.18
CA SER A 359 26.84 -20.19 -8.32
C SER A 359 27.43 -18.88 -7.79
N GLY A 360 27.06 -17.72 -8.35
CA GLY A 360 27.49 -16.40 -7.88
C GLY A 360 26.65 -15.82 -6.73
N ARG A 361 25.46 -16.37 -6.45
CA ARG A 361 24.58 -15.86 -5.38
C ARG A 361 24.84 -16.61 -4.07
N ARG A 362 25.22 -15.88 -3.03
CA ARG A 362 25.38 -16.46 -1.68
C ARG A 362 24.00 -16.81 -1.11
N GLU A 363 23.81 -18.06 -0.68
CA GLU A 363 22.60 -18.55 -0.01
C GLU A 363 22.13 -17.63 1.14
N SER A 364 23.07 -17.08 1.89
CA SER A 364 22.81 -16.10 2.96
C SER A 364 22.20 -14.78 2.49
N ARG A 365 22.35 -14.41 1.21
CA ARG A 365 21.68 -13.24 0.61
C ARG A 365 20.21 -13.56 0.32
N VAL A 366 19.93 -14.73 -0.23
CA VAL A 366 18.55 -15.17 -0.53
C VAL A 366 17.76 -15.32 0.76
N ARG A 367 18.33 -16.01 1.77
CA ARG A 367 17.71 -16.16 3.09
C ARG A 367 17.36 -14.82 3.73
N ARG A 368 18.28 -13.87 3.75
CA ARG A 368 18.03 -12.51 4.27
C ARG A 368 16.92 -11.77 3.50
N ALA A 369 16.78 -12.03 2.21
CA ALA A 369 15.73 -11.41 1.41
C ALA A 369 14.36 -12.05 1.68
N VAL A 370 14.30 -13.38 1.87
CA VAL A 370 13.10 -14.09 2.33
C VAL A 370 12.69 -13.61 3.72
N ASP A 371 13.62 -13.55 4.68
CA ASP A 371 13.39 -13.03 6.03
C ASP A 371 12.80 -11.62 6.02
N ARG A 372 13.24 -10.77 5.08
CA ARG A 372 12.69 -9.44 4.89
C ARG A 372 11.23 -9.49 4.46
N VAL A 373 10.88 -10.34 3.49
CA VAL A 373 9.48 -10.49 3.05
C VAL A 373 8.60 -11.05 4.18
N ILE A 374 9.10 -12.02 4.96
CA ILE A 374 8.40 -12.54 6.15
C ILE A 374 8.12 -11.40 7.14
N THR A 375 9.14 -10.59 7.43
CA THR A 375 9.02 -9.43 8.32
C THR A 375 7.97 -8.45 7.80
N GLU A 376 8.00 -8.11 6.52
CA GLU A 376 7.04 -7.19 5.89
C GLU A 376 5.59 -7.73 5.95
N GLU A 377 5.39 -9.01 5.64
CA GLU A 377 4.08 -9.64 5.60
C GLU A 377 3.51 -9.96 6.98
N LEU A 378 4.34 -10.19 8.01
CA LEU A 378 3.90 -10.40 9.39
C LEU A 378 3.92 -9.12 10.24
N ARG A 379 4.18 -7.96 9.62
CA ARG A 379 4.07 -6.66 10.30
C ARG A 379 2.62 -6.18 10.39
N PHE A 380 2.32 -5.63 11.57
CA PHE A 380 1.04 -5.02 11.95
C PHE A 380 -0.13 -5.99 11.79
N LEU A 381 -0.01 -7.15 12.44
CA LEU A 381 -1.10 -8.13 12.56
C LEU A 381 -2.15 -7.64 13.56
N ALA A 382 -3.37 -8.17 13.47
CA ALA A 382 -4.35 -7.98 14.53
C ALA A 382 -3.83 -8.62 15.85
N PRO A 383 -4.13 -8.04 17.02
CA PRO A 383 -3.68 -8.58 18.30
C PRO A 383 -4.05 -10.06 18.51
N SER A 384 -5.25 -10.48 18.12
CA SER A 384 -5.69 -11.87 18.18
C SER A 384 -4.84 -12.81 17.32
N THR A 385 -4.42 -12.34 16.14
CA THR A 385 -3.58 -13.11 15.21
C THR A 385 -2.15 -13.23 15.75
N ALA A 386 -1.61 -12.13 16.30
CA ALA A 386 -0.31 -12.14 16.95
C ALA A 386 -0.29 -13.09 18.16
N GLU A 387 -1.37 -13.15 18.93
CA GLU A 387 -1.52 -14.10 20.03
C GLU A 387 -1.57 -15.56 19.56
N LEU A 388 -2.26 -15.84 18.45
CA LEU A 388 -2.28 -17.18 17.85
C LEU A 388 -0.90 -17.62 17.33
N LEU A 389 -0.08 -16.68 16.87
CA LEU A 389 1.28 -16.94 16.41
C LEU A 389 2.31 -16.94 17.56
N SER A 390 1.91 -16.59 18.79
CA SER A 390 2.79 -16.61 19.97
C SER A 390 3.23 -18.03 20.37
N GLY A 391 4.43 -18.14 20.96
CA GLY A 391 5.00 -19.40 21.46
C GLY A 391 6.18 -19.94 20.64
N GLU A 392 6.52 -21.21 20.86
CA GLU A 392 7.68 -21.87 20.24
C GLU A 392 7.41 -22.31 18.78
N GLN A 393 7.60 -21.36 17.86
CA GLN A 393 7.48 -21.60 16.42
C GLN A 393 8.36 -20.63 15.60
N PRO A 394 8.76 -21.00 14.36
CA PRO A 394 9.79 -20.27 13.62
C PRO A 394 9.44 -18.82 13.20
N LEU A 395 8.15 -18.52 12.99
CA LEU A 395 7.66 -17.21 12.61
C LEU A 395 7.59 -16.21 13.79
N GLN A 396 7.68 -16.68 15.04
CA GLN A 396 7.39 -15.87 16.23
C GLN A 396 8.23 -14.60 16.29
N ARG A 397 9.50 -14.69 15.87
CA ARG A 397 10.44 -13.57 15.84
C ARG A 397 10.07 -12.45 14.85
N TYR A 398 9.16 -12.70 13.91
CA TYR A 398 8.69 -11.73 12.92
C TYR A 398 7.28 -11.21 13.21
N VAL A 399 6.58 -11.82 14.17
CA VAL A 399 5.23 -11.43 14.56
C VAL A 399 5.30 -10.03 15.16
N HIS A 400 4.56 -9.10 14.58
CA HIS A 400 4.53 -7.72 15.05
C HIS A 400 3.10 -7.18 15.08
N THR A 401 2.70 -6.65 16.23
CA THR A 401 1.39 -6.01 16.46
C THR A 401 1.57 -4.71 17.22
N VAL A 402 0.70 -3.75 16.96
CA VAL A 402 0.59 -2.52 17.75
C VAL A 402 -0.78 -2.54 18.44
N PRO A 403 -0.84 -2.46 19.78
CA PRO A 403 -2.10 -2.39 20.50
C PRO A 403 -2.96 -1.20 20.04
N LYS A 404 -4.27 -1.41 19.89
CA LYS A 404 -5.20 -0.35 19.46
C LYS A 404 -5.20 0.85 20.41
N THR A 405 -5.03 0.60 21.70
CA THR A 405 -4.94 1.63 22.75
C THR A 405 -3.69 2.48 22.57
N GLN A 406 -2.52 1.85 22.37
CA GLN A 406 -1.27 2.54 22.07
C GLN A 406 -1.38 3.40 20.81
N ASP A 407 -1.88 2.82 19.71
CA ASP A 407 -2.06 3.53 18.44
C ASP A 407 -2.93 4.79 18.60
N ALA A 408 -4.06 4.66 19.30
CA ALA A 408 -4.97 5.78 19.54
C ALA A 408 -4.32 6.90 20.37
N VAL A 409 -3.51 6.55 21.36
CA VAL A 409 -2.87 7.51 22.27
C VAL A 409 -1.78 8.29 21.55
N LEU A 410 -0.89 7.60 20.84
CA LEU A 410 0.17 8.26 20.05
C LEU A 410 -0.43 9.17 18.98
N LYS A 411 -1.47 8.73 18.26
CA LYS A 411 -2.19 9.57 17.29
C LYS A 411 -2.87 10.77 17.96
N SER A 412 -3.47 10.59 19.13
CA SER A 412 -4.06 11.71 19.89
C SER A 412 -3.02 12.75 20.32
N VAL A 413 -1.79 12.34 20.65
CA VAL A 413 -0.70 13.27 20.95
C VAL A 413 -0.33 14.06 19.70
N LEU A 414 -0.13 13.39 18.56
CA LEU A 414 0.17 14.04 17.28
C LEU A 414 -0.93 15.02 16.85
N ASP A 415 -2.20 14.63 16.95
CA ASP A 415 -3.35 15.48 16.65
C ASP A 415 -3.34 16.75 17.54
N ARG A 416 -3.02 16.60 18.83
CA ARG A 416 -2.94 17.73 19.75
C ARG A 416 -1.78 18.67 19.38
N VAL A 417 -0.60 18.13 19.05
CA VAL A 417 0.53 18.93 18.55
C VAL A 417 0.11 19.71 17.30
N GLN A 418 -0.53 19.06 16.33
CA GLN A 418 -0.98 19.70 15.09
C GLN A 418 -2.00 20.81 15.35
N GLN A 419 -2.96 20.59 16.26
CA GLN A 419 -3.95 21.61 16.65
C GLN A 419 -3.29 22.83 17.30
N ARG A 420 -2.33 22.63 18.21
CA ARG A 420 -1.59 23.72 18.86
C ARG A 420 -0.71 24.49 17.87
N THR A 421 -0.01 23.78 16.99
CA THR A 421 0.75 24.38 15.88
C THR A 421 -0.17 25.21 14.99
N GLN A 422 -1.37 24.72 14.68
CA GLN A 422 -2.34 25.46 13.88
C GLN A 422 -2.79 26.74 14.58
N GLN A 423 -3.01 26.72 15.91
CA GLN A 423 -3.34 27.92 16.68
C GLN A 423 -2.20 28.94 16.65
N ARG A 424 -0.95 28.47 16.82
CA ARG A 424 0.25 29.31 16.77
C ARG A 424 0.41 30.03 15.43
N ARG A 425 0.00 29.43 14.31
CA ARG A 425 -0.04 30.10 12.98
C ARG A 425 -0.93 31.36 12.95
N TRP A 426 -1.86 31.49 13.89
CA TRP A 426 -2.75 32.65 14.01
C TRP A 426 -2.35 33.61 15.13
N ASP A 427 -1.50 33.17 16.05
CA ASP A 427 -0.96 33.96 17.15
C ASP A 427 0.48 33.52 17.46
N ASP A 428 1.43 34.22 16.85
CA ASP A 428 2.86 33.90 16.93
C ASP A 428 3.44 34.07 18.36
N ARG A 429 2.66 34.63 19.29
CA ARG A 429 3.02 34.73 20.71
C ARG A 429 2.87 33.41 21.46
N LEU A 430 2.11 32.45 20.91
CA LEU A 430 1.91 31.16 21.55
C LEU A 430 3.22 30.33 21.51
N PRO A 431 3.60 29.68 22.62
CA PRO A 431 4.78 28.83 22.66
C PRO A 431 4.63 27.61 21.76
N GLN A 432 5.76 27.02 21.36
CA GLN A 432 5.75 25.81 20.52
C GLN A 432 5.26 24.60 21.32
N PRO A 433 4.34 23.78 20.78
CA PRO A 433 3.89 22.56 21.46
C PRO A 433 5.07 21.58 21.66
N THR A 434 5.19 21.07 22.88
CA THR A 434 6.33 20.29 23.36
C THR A 434 5.89 18.92 23.84
N VAL A 435 6.56 17.87 23.39
CA VAL A 435 6.41 16.50 23.90
C VAL A 435 7.63 16.15 24.73
N VAL A 436 7.41 15.72 25.97
CA VAL A 436 8.46 15.35 26.91
C VAL A 436 8.58 13.81 26.97
N ILE A 437 9.78 13.28 26.80
CA ILE A 437 10.06 11.84 26.82
C ILE A 437 11.17 11.57 27.83
N ASP A 438 10.90 10.74 28.84
CA ASP A 438 11.97 10.21 29.68
C ASP A 438 12.87 9.26 28.89
N VAL A 439 14.18 9.34 29.09
CA VAL A 439 15.16 8.52 28.39
C VAL A 439 15.30 7.15 29.02
N ASP A 440 15.33 7.05 30.35
CA ASP A 440 15.73 5.84 31.03
C ASP A 440 14.51 4.91 31.18
N LEU A 441 14.55 3.70 30.59
CA LEU A 441 13.41 2.75 30.58
C LEU A 441 12.16 3.26 29.85
N CYS A 442 12.30 4.32 29.05
CA CYS A 442 11.23 4.87 28.22
C CYS A 442 11.71 5.08 26.78
N GLY A 443 12.54 6.09 26.53
CA GLY A 443 13.14 6.35 25.22
C GLY A 443 14.26 5.36 24.85
N LEU A 444 15.08 4.94 25.82
CA LEU A 444 16.13 3.94 25.67
C LEU A 444 15.80 2.69 26.51
N VAL A 445 16.08 1.52 25.93
CA VAL A 445 15.91 0.20 26.54
C VAL A 445 17.28 -0.37 26.90
N PRO A 446 17.68 -0.36 28.19
CA PRO A 446 19.01 -0.78 28.63
C PRO A 446 19.10 -2.31 28.86
N LEU A 447 18.58 -3.11 27.94
CA LEU A 447 18.38 -4.56 28.15
C LEU A 447 19.68 -5.31 28.48
N GLN A 448 20.76 -5.05 27.74
CA GLN A 448 22.05 -5.68 27.99
C GLN A 448 22.59 -5.34 29.38
N ARG A 449 22.48 -4.06 29.80
CA ARG A 449 22.92 -3.62 31.12
C ARG A 449 22.11 -4.26 32.24
N ILE A 450 20.80 -4.43 32.05
CA ILE A 450 19.93 -5.14 32.99
C ILE A 450 20.39 -6.59 33.14
N GLN A 451 20.62 -7.29 32.03
CA GLN A 451 21.07 -8.68 32.06
C GLN A 451 22.45 -8.83 32.72
N ASP A 452 23.39 -7.94 32.41
CA ASP A 452 24.73 -7.97 32.99
C ASP A 452 24.70 -7.66 34.50
N ALA A 453 23.88 -6.70 34.93
CA ALA A 453 23.69 -6.39 36.34
C ALA A 453 23.03 -7.56 37.09
N ALA A 454 22.01 -8.20 36.51
CA ALA A 454 21.37 -9.39 37.08
C ALA A 454 22.39 -10.53 37.26
N ARG A 455 23.20 -10.83 36.23
CA ARG A 455 24.26 -11.84 36.32
C ARG A 455 25.26 -11.52 37.42
N SER A 456 25.64 -10.25 37.57
CA SER A 456 26.64 -9.84 38.57
C SER A 456 26.19 -10.05 40.02
N VAL A 457 24.88 -10.10 40.27
CA VAL A 457 24.31 -10.30 41.61
C VAL A 457 23.82 -11.73 41.84
N SER A 458 24.08 -12.66 40.92
CA SER A 458 23.64 -14.06 41.03
C SER A 458 24.42 -14.90 42.05
N GLY A 459 25.54 -14.40 42.58
CA GLY A 459 26.44 -15.15 43.47
C GLY A 459 25.86 -15.54 44.83
N ALA A 460 26.58 -16.43 45.52
CA ALA A 460 26.24 -16.97 46.83
C ALA A 460 26.02 -15.87 47.89
N ARG A 461 24.94 -16.00 48.68
CA ARG A 461 24.57 -15.05 49.73
C ARG A 461 23.71 -15.71 50.82
N PRO A 462 23.52 -15.08 52.00
CA PRO A 462 22.60 -15.59 53.01
C PRO A 462 21.21 -15.88 52.42
N GLY A 463 20.72 -17.11 52.61
CA GLY A 463 19.45 -17.59 52.03
C GLY A 463 19.53 -18.18 50.63
N ALA A 464 20.67 -18.09 49.95
CA ALA A 464 20.95 -18.71 48.64
C ALA A 464 22.45 -19.10 48.54
N PRO A 465 22.91 -20.17 49.23
CA PRO A 465 24.33 -20.51 49.34
C PRO A 465 24.96 -20.93 48.00
N ASP A 466 24.17 -21.51 47.09
CA ASP A 466 24.60 -21.87 45.73
C ASP A 466 24.41 -20.71 44.72
N GLY A 467 24.00 -19.54 45.20
CA GLY A 467 23.61 -18.39 44.39
C GLY A 467 22.14 -18.44 43.96
N ILE A 468 21.71 -17.37 43.27
CA ILE A 468 20.37 -17.23 42.70
C ILE A 468 20.46 -17.60 41.22
N LEU A 469 20.23 -18.86 40.90
CA LEU A 469 20.49 -19.46 39.58
C LEU A 469 19.74 -18.74 38.44
N GLU A 470 18.54 -18.25 38.71
CA GLU A 470 17.70 -17.54 37.75
C GLU A 470 18.32 -16.19 37.33
N LEU A 471 19.03 -15.52 38.24
CA LEU A 471 19.76 -14.29 37.95
C LEU A 471 21.04 -14.56 37.14
N ALA A 472 21.60 -15.77 37.19
CA ALA A 472 22.72 -16.17 36.34
C ALA A 472 22.29 -16.39 34.88
N GLY A 473 21.04 -16.83 34.67
CA GLY A 473 20.41 -16.99 33.36
C GLY A 473 19.19 -16.07 33.17
N PRO A 474 19.35 -14.73 33.19
CA PRO A 474 18.22 -13.81 33.33
C PRO A 474 17.23 -13.86 32.15
N GLY A 475 17.65 -14.38 30.98
CA GLY A 475 16.75 -14.59 29.83
C GLY A 475 15.68 -15.67 30.04
N THR A 476 15.74 -16.43 31.13
CA THR A 476 14.72 -17.43 31.51
C THR A 476 13.65 -16.87 32.45
N LEU A 477 13.84 -15.65 32.96
CA LEU A 477 12.90 -15.01 33.87
C LEU A 477 11.65 -14.53 33.10
N PRO A 478 10.45 -14.58 33.72
CA PRO A 478 9.24 -14.07 33.10
C PRO A 478 9.27 -12.54 32.94
N VAL A 479 9.94 -11.84 33.85
CA VAL A 479 10.20 -10.39 33.80
C VAL A 479 11.61 -10.09 34.31
N LEU A 480 12.25 -9.06 33.78
CA LEU A 480 13.56 -8.59 34.21
C LEU A 480 13.45 -7.43 35.21
N PRO A 481 14.41 -7.30 36.15
CA PRO A 481 14.40 -6.23 37.13
C PRO A 481 14.71 -4.87 36.49
N THR A 482 14.20 -3.80 37.11
CA THR A 482 14.64 -2.43 36.84
C THR A 482 15.19 -1.77 38.11
N HIS A 483 15.73 -0.57 37.99
CA HIS A 483 16.46 0.08 39.08
C HIS A 483 15.56 0.77 40.13
N ALA A 484 14.26 0.91 39.85
CA ALA A 484 13.31 1.55 40.77
C ALA A 484 12.88 0.60 41.90
N ALA A 485 12.62 1.15 43.08
CA ALA A 485 12.28 0.33 44.26
C ALA A 485 10.88 -0.33 44.17
N ALA A 486 9.93 0.33 43.51
CA ALA A 486 8.58 -0.21 43.32
C ALA A 486 8.57 -1.39 42.34
N THR A 487 9.22 -1.24 41.19
CA THR A 487 9.33 -2.28 40.16
C THR A 487 10.14 -3.50 40.63
N TRP A 488 11.18 -3.30 41.46
CA TRP A 488 11.97 -4.40 42.01
C TRP A 488 11.15 -5.37 42.84
N ARG A 489 10.22 -4.87 43.67
CA ARG A 489 9.32 -5.73 44.46
C ARG A 489 8.43 -6.58 43.55
N ASN A 490 7.84 -5.97 42.53
CA ASN A 490 7.03 -6.67 41.55
C ASN A 490 7.85 -7.71 40.76
N PHE A 491 9.10 -7.39 40.41
CA PHE A 491 10.01 -8.34 39.76
C PHE A 491 10.21 -9.61 40.60
N VAL A 492 10.51 -9.46 41.89
CA VAL A 492 10.78 -10.59 42.80
C VAL A 492 9.52 -11.46 42.97
N GLU A 493 8.35 -10.83 43.05
CA GLU A 493 7.05 -11.50 43.17
C GLU A 493 6.66 -12.23 41.87
N LEU A 494 6.65 -11.54 40.73
CA LEU A 494 6.27 -12.10 39.42
C LEU A 494 7.23 -13.21 38.94
N SER A 495 8.49 -13.18 39.40
CA SER A 495 9.47 -14.21 39.08
C SER A 495 9.42 -15.40 40.04
N GLY A 496 8.55 -15.39 41.06
CA GLY A 496 8.45 -16.44 42.08
C GLY A 496 9.70 -16.56 42.96
N LEU A 497 10.56 -15.55 42.96
CA LEU A 497 11.84 -15.58 43.66
C LEU A 497 11.67 -15.42 45.17
N ARG A 498 10.66 -14.68 45.63
CA ARG A 498 10.32 -14.53 47.05
C ARG A 498 10.06 -15.89 47.71
N ASP A 499 9.29 -16.74 47.03
CA ASP A 499 8.88 -18.05 47.52
C ASP A 499 10.02 -19.07 47.44
N ARG A 500 10.84 -18.99 46.37
CA ARG A 500 11.99 -19.88 46.18
C ARG A 500 13.15 -19.58 47.13
N TYR A 501 13.37 -18.30 47.45
CA TYR A 501 14.43 -17.86 48.35
C TYR A 501 13.85 -16.97 49.48
N PRO A 502 13.10 -17.56 50.43
CA PRO A 502 12.41 -16.81 51.47
C PRO A 502 13.34 -16.16 52.49
N SER A 503 14.59 -16.62 52.61
CA SER A 503 15.57 -16.08 53.56
C SER A 503 16.54 -15.07 52.94
N VAL A 504 16.41 -14.76 51.65
CA VAL A 504 17.24 -13.74 50.99
C VAL A 504 16.73 -12.35 51.32
N ASP A 505 17.67 -11.44 51.65
CA ASP A 505 17.41 -10.01 51.74
C ASP A 505 17.36 -9.40 50.33
N TRP A 506 16.14 -9.22 49.82
CA TRP A 506 15.92 -8.68 48.48
C TRP A 506 16.20 -7.18 48.36
N ASP A 507 16.25 -6.43 49.46
CA ASP A 507 16.63 -5.02 49.44
C ASP A 507 18.16 -4.88 49.32
N GLU A 508 18.92 -5.77 49.96
CA GLU A 508 20.38 -5.86 49.77
C GLU A 508 20.72 -6.25 48.32
N VAL A 509 20.05 -7.27 47.77
CA VAL A 509 20.22 -7.67 46.35
C VAL A 509 19.86 -6.51 45.41
N ARG A 510 18.80 -5.74 45.70
CA ARG A 510 18.44 -4.54 44.92
C ARG A 510 19.57 -3.52 44.96
N ALA A 511 20.15 -3.27 46.12
CA ALA A 511 21.23 -2.31 46.28
C ALA A 511 22.46 -2.72 45.47
N ASP A 512 22.84 -4.01 45.50
CA ASP A 512 23.90 -4.58 44.65
C ASP A 512 23.57 -4.42 43.16
N PHE A 513 22.36 -4.79 42.76
CA PHE A 513 21.92 -4.71 41.36
C PHE A 513 21.96 -3.27 40.87
N THR A 514 21.44 -2.34 41.67
CA THR A 514 21.42 -0.92 41.36
C THR A 514 22.85 -0.38 41.24
N ARG A 515 23.76 -0.78 42.14
CA ARG A 515 25.18 -0.44 42.02
C ARG A 515 25.80 -0.99 40.74
N ALA A 516 25.52 -2.23 40.37
CA ALA A 516 26.05 -2.85 39.15
C ALA A 516 25.46 -2.25 37.86
N PHE A 517 24.16 -1.99 37.84
CA PHE A 517 23.45 -1.34 36.73
C PHE A 517 23.90 0.12 36.55
N LEU A 518 24.07 0.84 37.66
CA LEU A 518 24.60 2.19 37.66
C LEU A 518 26.13 2.25 37.65
N ALA A 519 26.86 1.14 37.65
CA ALA A 519 28.31 1.15 37.46
C ALA A 519 28.57 1.51 36.00
N ARG A 520 29.21 2.67 35.76
CA ARG A 520 29.23 3.37 34.46
C ARG A 520 30.57 3.29 33.72
N PRO A 521 31.07 2.12 33.25
CA PRO A 521 32.03 2.14 32.15
C PRO A 521 31.38 2.86 30.96
N ARG A 522 32.03 3.89 30.44
CA ARG A 522 31.57 4.70 29.29
C ARG A 522 31.07 3.84 28.13
N GLU A 523 31.73 2.73 27.89
CA GLU A 523 31.43 1.75 26.84
C GLU A 523 30.08 1.04 26.99
N ARG A 524 29.59 0.82 28.23
CA ARG A 524 28.34 0.08 28.45
C ARG A 524 27.09 0.89 28.14
N LEU A 525 27.14 2.23 28.20
CA LEU A 525 25.99 3.09 27.84
C LEU A 525 25.66 3.02 26.34
N ARG A 526 26.64 2.66 25.50
CA ARG A 526 26.44 2.46 24.05
C ARG A 526 25.67 1.19 23.71
N THR A 527 25.42 0.33 24.70
CA THR A 527 24.63 -0.90 24.52
C THR A 527 23.13 -0.67 24.67
N ASP A 528 22.71 0.52 25.12
CA ASP A 528 21.30 0.88 25.19
C ASP A 528 20.74 1.07 23.78
N SER A 529 19.57 0.49 23.49
CA SER A 529 18.89 0.65 22.21
C SER A 529 17.71 1.61 22.32
N ALA A 530 17.42 2.38 21.28
CA ALA A 530 16.18 3.17 21.24
C ALA A 530 14.96 2.25 21.30
N ASN A 531 13.93 2.69 22.02
CA ASN A 531 12.64 2.00 22.05
C ASN A 531 12.03 2.02 20.63
N ALA A 532 11.35 0.93 20.26
CA ALA A 532 10.84 0.74 18.92
C ALA A 532 9.90 1.89 18.52
N GLY A 533 10.06 2.40 17.30
CA GLY A 533 9.28 3.53 16.78
C GLY A 533 9.67 4.92 17.28
N LEU A 534 10.61 5.05 18.23
CA LEU A 534 10.92 6.35 18.85
C LEU A 534 11.33 7.41 17.83
N ALA A 535 12.30 7.10 16.97
CA ALA A 535 12.76 8.06 15.96
C ALA A 535 11.63 8.51 15.04
N ARG A 536 10.77 7.58 14.59
CA ARG A 536 9.63 7.93 13.75
C ARG A 536 8.64 8.84 14.48
N PHE A 537 8.31 8.52 15.73
CA PHE A 537 7.41 9.35 16.53
C PHE A 537 7.97 10.76 16.77
N VAL A 538 9.28 10.87 17.05
CA VAL A 538 9.97 12.16 17.17
C VAL A 538 9.84 12.97 15.88
N TRP A 539 10.05 12.32 14.72
CA TRP A 539 9.87 12.98 13.43
C TRP A 539 8.42 13.39 13.18
N ASP A 540 7.44 12.54 13.52
CA ASP A 540 6.01 12.87 13.36
C ASP A 540 5.63 14.10 14.22
N VAL A 541 6.19 14.24 15.43
CA VAL A 541 6.00 15.44 16.28
C VAL A 541 6.61 16.69 15.63
N GLN A 542 7.84 16.58 15.11
CA GLN A 542 8.53 17.70 14.44
C GLN A 542 7.85 18.11 13.13
N ASP A 543 7.34 17.14 12.38
CA ASP A 543 6.57 17.35 11.15
C ASP A 543 5.26 18.09 11.45
N ALA A 544 4.57 17.70 12.53
CA ALA A 544 3.40 18.40 13.06
C ALA A 544 3.70 19.80 13.63
N GLY A 545 4.98 20.24 13.63
CA GLY A 545 5.44 21.55 14.06
C GLY A 545 5.72 21.67 15.57
N GLY A 546 5.66 20.55 16.30
CA GLY A 546 6.06 20.48 17.69
C GLY A 546 7.55 20.27 17.86
N ARG A 547 7.99 20.23 19.13
CA ARG A 547 9.35 19.86 19.52
C ARG A 547 9.34 18.72 20.53
N VAL A 548 10.39 17.91 20.53
CA VAL A 548 10.58 16.83 21.52
C VAL A 548 11.72 17.18 22.46
N VAL A 549 11.47 17.06 23.76
CA VAL A 549 12.46 17.24 24.82
C VAL A 549 12.65 15.92 25.55
N PHE A 550 13.91 15.52 25.71
CA PHE A 550 14.29 14.31 26.42
C PHE A 550 14.75 14.66 27.84
N CYS A 551 14.23 13.96 28.84
CA CYS A 551 14.69 14.08 30.22
C CYS A 551 15.44 12.82 30.62
N THR A 552 16.56 12.94 31.33
CA THR A 552 17.30 11.77 31.82
C THR A 552 17.80 11.97 33.24
N GLY A 553 17.78 10.89 34.04
CA GLY A 553 18.45 10.85 35.34
C GLY A 553 19.97 10.70 35.23
N ARG A 554 20.54 10.66 34.01
CA ARG A 554 21.97 10.59 33.78
C ARG A 554 22.63 11.94 34.08
N ARG A 555 23.85 11.88 34.62
CA ARG A 555 24.66 13.08 34.90
C ARG A 555 25.10 13.74 33.60
N GLU A 556 25.28 15.05 33.64
CA GLU A 556 25.73 15.87 32.51
C GLU A 556 26.99 15.33 31.80
N ARG A 557 27.95 14.78 32.55
CA ARG A 557 29.16 14.13 31.98
C ARG A 557 28.89 12.93 31.05
N PHE A 558 27.66 12.43 30.98
CA PHE A 558 27.22 11.33 30.11
C PHE A 558 26.29 11.80 28.98
N ARG A 559 26.10 13.12 28.81
CA ARG A 559 25.31 13.72 27.73
C ARG A 559 25.68 13.12 26.37
N GLU A 560 26.96 13.22 26.01
CA GLU A 560 27.50 12.75 24.73
C GLU A 560 27.15 11.28 24.45
N HIS A 561 27.26 10.41 25.45
CA HIS A 561 26.98 8.98 25.27
C HIS A 561 25.48 8.69 25.11
N THR A 562 24.64 9.51 25.73
CA THR A 562 23.18 9.39 25.63
C THR A 562 22.69 9.93 24.28
N GLU A 563 23.26 11.04 23.83
CA GLU A 563 23.06 11.60 22.50
C GLU A 563 23.56 10.62 21.42
N GLU A 564 24.73 9.98 21.60
CA GLU A 564 25.22 8.92 20.72
C GLU A 564 24.24 7.74 20.62
N ALA A 565 23.71 7.26 21.75
CA ALA A 565 22.75 6.15 21.78
C ALA A 565 21.43 6.52 21.09
N LEU A 566 20.91 7.72 21.33
CA LEU A 566 19.72 8.25 20.66
C LEU A 566 19.97 8.43 19.15
N ALA A 567 21.13 8.95 18.76
CA ALA A 567 21.53 9.13 17.37
C ALA A 567 21.68 7.80 16.63
N ALA A 568 22.26 6.78 17.27
CA ALA A 568 22.31 5.42 16.75
C ALA A 568 20.90 4.84 16.54
N GLY A 569 19.93 5.24 17.36
CA GLY A 569 18.51 4.93 17.22
C GLY A 569 17.74 5.79 16.21
N GLY A 570 18.40 6.75 15.53
CA GLY A 570 17.79 7.64 14.55
C GLY A 570 17.35 9.02 15.06
N VAL A 571 17.53 9.30 16.36
CA VAL A 571 17.26 10.61 16.98
C VAL A 571 18.56 11.41 17.03
N LEU A 572 18.95 11.99 15.89
CA LEU A 572 20.29 12.56 15.67
C LEU A 572 20.63 13.75 16.58
N HIS A 573 19.64 14.55 17.01
CA HIS A 573 19.85 15.77 17.79
C HIS A 573 18.74 15.95 18.83
N ALA A 574 18.79 15.12 19.87
CA ALA A 574 17.86 15.20 20.99
C ALA A 574 18.10 16.48 21.82
N THR A 575 17.05 17.26 22.08
CA THR A 575 17.09 18.29 23.14
C THR A 575 17.09 17.58 24.49
N LEU A 576 18.27 17.33 25.05
CA LEU A 576 18.45 16.52 26.26
C LEU A 576 18.63 17.39 27.52
N LEU A 577 17.78 17.17 28.53
CA LEU A 577 17.86 17.72 29.87
C LEU A 577 18.39 16.65 30.84
N CYS A 578 19.61 16.86 31.34
CA CYS A 578 20.20 16.03 32.38
C CYS A 578 19.78 16.56 33.76
N LEU A 579 19.20 15.70 34.59
CA LEU A 579 18.78 16.08 35.95
C LEU A 579 20.00 16.05 36.91
N PRO A 580 20.22 17.10 37.71
CA PRO A 580 21.33 17.14 38.68
C PRO A 580 21.13 16.13 39.82
N GLU A 581 22.22 15.67 40.44
CA GLU A 581 22.17 14.90 41.69
C GLU A 581 22.15 15.87 42.87
N ASP A 582 21.00 16.47 43.18
CA ASP A 582 20.87 17.24 44.42
C ASP A 582 20.40 16.34 45.57
N GLY A 583 21.18 16.35 46.66
CA GLY A 583 21.10 15.44 47.81
C GLY A 583 19.89 15.65 48.72
N GLY A 584 18.68 15.67 48.17
CA GLY A 584 17.42 15.69 48.93
C GLY A 584 16.14 15.98 48.13
N CYS A 585 16.23 16.49 46.90
CA CYS A 585 15.07 16.85 46.08
C CYS A 585 14.54 15.63 45.28
N PRO A 586 13.23 15.33 45.29
CA PRO A 586 12.65 14.27 44.46
C PRO A 586 12.91 14.48 42.97
N ARG A 587 13.22 13.40 42.23
CA ARG A 587 13.46 13.46 40.76
C ARG A 587 12.30 14.12 39.99
N SER A 588 11.07 13.91 40.45
CA SER A 588 9.86 14.49 39.87
C SER A 588 9.82 16.01 39.96
N GLU A 589 10.36 16.60 41.04
CA GLU A 589 10.44 18.06 41.22
C GLU A 589 11.55 18.67 40.34
N LEU A 590 12.73 18.02 40.32
CA LEU A 590 13.85 18.43 39.45
C LEU A 590 13.48 18.39 37.97
N LYS A 591 12.67 17.42 37.54
CA LYS A 591 12.17 17.32 36.16
C LYS A 591 11.31 18.52 35.79
N VAL A 592 10.40 18.94 36.67
CA VAL A 592 9.58 20.14 36.47
C VAL A 592 10.44 21.40 36.45
N GLU A 593 11.41 21.53 37.36
CA GLU A 593 12.33 22.68 37.40
C GLU A 593 13.12 22.82 36.09
N LYS A 594 13.71 21.73 35.59
CA LYS A 594 14.44 21.74 34.32
C LYS A 594 13.57 22.05 33.11
N LEU A 595 12.30 21.67 33.13
CA LEU A 595 11.36 22.06 32.07
C LEU A 595 11.05 23.57 32.10
N ARG A 596 10.98 24.19 33.30
CA ARG A 596 10.80 25.65 33.42
C ARG A 596 12.00 26.45 32.89
N GLU A 597 13.22 25.90 32.98
CA GLU A 597 14.42 26.54 32.42
C GLU A 597 14.34 26.75 30.90
N LEU A 598 13.46 26.00 30.20
CA LEU A 598 13.22 26.16 28.77
C LEU A 598 12.33 27.38 28.41
N GLY A 599 11.84 28.14 29.40
CA GLY A 599 11.02 29.33 29.21
C GLY A 599 9.52 29.03 29.12
N ASP A 600 8.80 29.77 28.27
CA ASP A 600 7.38 29.54 28.01
C ASP A 600 7.21 28.30 27.13
N VAL A 601 6.67 27.23 27.68
CA VAL A 601 6.58 25.91 27.05
C VAL A 601 5.15 25.37 27.13
N ASP A 602 4.56 25.00 25.99
CA ASP A 602 3.27 24.29 25.95
C ASP A 602 3.52 22.79 25.96
N VAL A 603 3.60 22.16 27.14
CA VAL A 603 3.75 20.71 27.25
C VAL A 603 2.43 20.03 26.87
N VAL A 604 2.45 19.30 25.75
CA VAL A 604 1.30 18.59 25.18
C VAL A 604 1.20 17.16 25.70
N ALA A 605 2.32 16.50 25.95
CA ALA A 605 2.36 15.13 26.45
C ALA A 605 3.65 14.85 27.22
N VAL A 606 3.57 13.92 28.18
CA VAL A 606 4.72 13.41 28.95
C VAL A 606 4.71 11.89 28.94
N PHE A 607 5.80 11.30 28.44
CA PHE A 607 6.05 9.86 28.40
C PHE A 607 7.07 9.50 29.48
N ASP A 608 6.68 8.68 30.44
CA ASP A 608 7.51 8.32 31.60
C ASP A 608 7.09 6.96 32.16
N ASP A 609 8.04 6.14 32.59
CA ASP A 609 7.75 4.88 33.28
C ASP A 609 7.31 5.12 34.74
N GLU A 610 7.86 6.13 35.42
CA GLU A 610 7.56 6.42 36.83
C GLU A 610 6.30 7.29 37.02
N LEU A 611 5.36 6.83 37.86
CA LEU A 611 4.12 7.54 38.18
C LEU A 611 4.35 8.93 38.77
N ALA A 612 5.32 9.07 39.68
CA ALA A 612 5.61 10.33 40.37
C ALA A 612 6.00 11.45 39.39
N ASN A 613 6.77 11.12 38.35
CA ASN A 613 7.19 12.07 37.32
C ASN A 613 5.99 12.56 36.49
N ARG A 614 5.12 11.63 36.05
CA ARG A 614 3.92 11.99 35.27
C ARG A 614 2.99 12.91 36.06
N ILE A 615 2.74 12.61 37.33
CA ILE A 615 1.89 13.45 38.20
C ILE A 615 2.50 14.84 38.37
N ALA A 616 3.81 14.95 38.62
CA ALA A 616 4.45 16.24 38.82
C ALA A 616 4.39 17.12 37.56
N VAL A 617 4.70 16.57 36.38
CA VAL A 617 4.65 17.30 35.11
C VAL A 617 3.22 17.70 34.75
N THR A 618 2.24 16.81 34.87
CA THR A 618 0.83 17.14 34.55
C THR A 618 0.21 18.13 35.53
N LYS A 619 0.62 18.12 36.80
CA LYS A 619 0.19 19.12 37.80
C LYS A 619 0.69 20.52 37.44
N GLU A 620 1.93 20.64 36.98
CA GLU A 620 2.50 21.92 36.55
C GLU A 620 1.91 22.37 35.20
N PHE A 621 1.88 21.46 34.24
CA PHE A 621 1.44 21.72 32.87
C PHE A 621 0.06 21.08 32.64
N GLY A 622 -0.99 21.70 33.21
CA GLY A 622 -2.37 21.17 33.27
C GLY A 622 -3.08 20.83 31.95
N GLY A 623 -2.41 20.99 30.80
CA GLY A 623 -2.87 20.57 29.48
C GLY A 623 -2.15 19.33 28.90
N ALA A 624 -1.15 18.79 29.61
CA ALA A 624 -0.33 17.67 29.15
C ALA A 624 -1.06 16.33 29.28
N ILE A 625 -0.96 15.48 28.25
CA ILE A 625 -1.41 14.09 28.27
C ILE A 625 -0.33 13.24 28.98
N PRO A 626 -0.59 12.66 30.16
CA PRO A 626 0.33 11.67 30.72
C PRO A 626 0.28 10.40 29.87
N VAL A 627 1.41 9.73 29.71
CA VAL A 627 1.49 8.41 29.06
C VAL A 627 2.49 7.55 29.81
N ALA A 628 2.04 6.40 30.32
CA ALA A 628 2.90 5.43 30.97
C ALA A 628 3.61 4.56 29.92
N VAL A 629 4.92 4.36 30.09
CA VAL A 629 5.70 3.46 29.23
C VAL A 629 6.04 2.19 29.99
N GLU A 630 5.53 1.05 29.51
CA GLU A 630 5.74 -0.27 30.10
C GLU A 630 6.36 -1.21 29.06
N ILE A 631 7.68 -1.39 29.12
CA ILE A 631 8.42 -2.20 28.15
C ILE A 631 8.16 -3.70 28.42
N PRO A 632 7.68 -4.47 27.42
CA PRO A 632 7.43 -5.90 27.57
C PRO A 632 8.67 -6.66 28.03
N GLY A 633 8.49 -7.52 29.04
CA GLY A 633 9.57 -8.31 29.64
C GLY A 633 10.38 -7.57 30.71
N LEU A 634 10.09 -6.30 31.01
CA LEU A 634 10.63 -5.58 32.17
C LEU A 634 9.55 -5.45 33.25
N ALA A 635 9.94 -5.43 34.53
CA ALA A 635 9.02 -5.19 35.63
C ALA A 635 8.52 -3.73 35.64
N ALA A 636 7.20 -3.56 35.69
CA ALA A 636 6.51 -2.27 35.77
C ALA A 636 6.07 -1.93 37.20
N GLU A 637 5.69 -0.67 37.47
CA GLU A 637 5.25 -0.22 38.80
C GLU A 637 3.93 -0.86 39.24
N ARG A 638 3.05 -1.19 38.29
CA ARG A 638 1.80 -1.92 38.54
C ARG A 638 1.99 -3.41 38.29
N LEU A 639 1.22 -4.24 39.01
CA LEU A 639 1.06 -5.64 38.65
C LEU A 639 0.16 -5.77 37.40
N PRO A 640 0.29 -6.83 36.59
CA PRO A 640 -0.45 -6.99 35.33
C PRO A 640 -1.97 -6.78 35.45
N ASP A 641 -2.56 -7.26 36.54
CA ASP A 641 -4.01 -7.22 36.81
C ASP A 641 -4.48 -5.93 37.49
N GLN A 642 -3.56 -5.02 37.86
CA GLN A 642 -3.91 -3.75 38.49
C GLN A 642 -4.21 -2.68 37.42
N PRO A 643 -5.27 -1.87 37.60
CA PRO A 643 -5.50 -0.71 36.78
C PRO A 643 -4.38 0.32 37.00
N VAL A 644 -4.11 1.14 35.99
CA VAL A 644 -3.10 2.20 36.12
C VAL A 644 -3.62 3.27 37.10
N ALA A 645 -2.81 3.59 38.10
CA ALA A 645 -3.23 4.41 39.26
C ALA A 645 -3.67 5.84 38.92
N ASP A 646 -3.20 6.39 37.80
CA ASP A 646 -3.54 7.71 37.26
C ASP A 646 -4.61 7.64 36.14
N THR A 647 -5.20 6.47 35.89
CA THR A 647 -6.10 6.18 34.76
C THR A 647 -5.50 6.52 33.39
N THR A 648 -4.16 6.61 33.30
CA THR A 648 -3.47 7.03 32.09
C THR A 648 -3.40 5.92 31.04
N ALA A 649 -3.10 6.34 29.81
CA ALA A 649 -2.80 5.43 28.73
C ALA A 649 -1.43 4.77 28.89
N VAL A 650 -1.35 3.47 28.59
CA VAL A 650 -0.09 2.70 28.59
C VAL A 650 0.34 2.42 27.16
N ILE A 651 1.63 2.61 26.90
CA ILE A 651 2.30 2.17 25.67
C ILE A 651 3.48 1.27 26.01
N ALA A 652 3.82 0.37 25.10
CA ALA A 652 5.03 -0.45 25.17
C ALA A 652 6.15 0.11 24.29
N THR A 653 5.76 0.65 23.13
CA THR A 653 6.65 1.21 22.11
C THR A 653 6.07 2.52 21.57
N PHE A 654 6.84 3.25 20.79
CA PHE A 654 6.40 4.47 20.10
C PHE A 654 5.86 4.18 18.68
N GLU A 655 5.56 2.92 18.36
CA GLU A 655 5.03 2.56 17.05
C GLU A 655 3.53 2.82 16.97
N THR A 656 3.11 3.38 15.82
CA THR A 656 1.71 3.49 15.40
C THR A 656 1.44 2.54 14.24
N THR A 657 0.17 2.20 14.04
CA THR A 657 -0.28 1.46 12.87
C THR A 657 -0.35 2.37 11.64
N PRO A 658 0.40 2.06 10.57
CA PRO A 658 0.33 2.81 9.31
C PRO A 658 -0.96 2.52 8.53
N ARG A 659 -1.65 1.41 8.86
CA ARG A 659 -2.88 0.96 8.20
C ARG A 659 -4.10 1.31 9.03
N LEU A 660 -5.12 1.87 8.39
CA LEU A 660 -6.46 1.96 8.96
C LEU A 660 -7.00 0.52 9.14
N GLY A 661 -7.44 0.15 10.33
CA GLY A 661 -7.66 -1.25 10.75
C GLY A 661 -8.35 -2.17 9.72
N ALA A 662 -7.80 -3.38 9.56
CA ALA A 662 -8.12 -4.37 8.52
C ALA A 662 -9.59 -4.78 8.41
N ARG A 663 -10.41 -4.61 9.46
CA ARG A 663 -11.83 -5.00 9.46
C ARG A 663 -12.74 -4.09 8.64
N SER A 664 -12.23 -3.03 8.00
CA SER A 664 -13.07 -1.94 7.51
C SER A 664 -13.02 -1.65 6.00
N GLY A 665 -12.44 -2.55 5.21
CA GLY A 665 -12.30 -2.45 3.75
C GLY A 665 -11.34 -1.34 3.30
N PRO A 666 -11.11 -1.20 1.98
CA PRO A 666 -10.27 -0.15 1.39
C PRO A 666 -10.75 1.26 1.76
N ARG A 667 -9.81 2.13 2.15
CA ARG A 667 -10.08 3.53 2.52
C ARG A 667 -9.06 4.47 1.88
N LEU A 668 -9.46 5.74 1.76
CA LEU A 668 -8.54 6.81 1.40
C LEU A 668 -7.77 7.27 2.63
N SER A 669 -6.53 7.71 2.44
CA SER A 669 -5.66 8.25 3.48
C SER A 669 -6.25 9.50 4.14
N ASN A 670 -6.89 10.35 3.33
CA ASN A 670 -7.30 11.73 3.66
C ASN A 670 -6.15 12.63 4.12
N THR A 671 -4.89 12.27 3.85
CA THR A 671 -3.72 13.08 4.20
C THR A 671 -3.53 14.24 3.21
N HIS A 672 -2.80 15.27 3.66
CA HIS A 672 -2.51 16.46 2.84
C HIS A 672 -1.13 16.40 2.18
N SER A 673 -0.20 15.63 2.75
CA SER A 673 1.17 15.47 2.28
C SER A 673 1.58 14.00 2.33
N LEU A 674 2.62 13.66 1.56
CA LEU A 674 3.28 12.36 1.67
C LEU A 674 4.03 12.21 3.01
N GLU A 675 4.34 13.32 3.69
CA GLU A 675 5.02 13.34 5.01
C GLU A 675 4.19 12.67 6.10
N GLU A 676 2.87 12.87 6.03
CA GLU A 676 1.88 12.29 6.93
C GLU A 676 1.72 10.77 6.74
N LEU A 677 2.35 10.19 5.71
CA LEU A 677 2.36 8.75 5.46
C LEU A 677 3.67 8.11 5.91
N GLN A 678 3.57 6.97 6.59
CA GLN A 678 4.72 6.09 6.84
C GLN A 678 5.06 5.28 5.59
N ILE A 679 5.62 5.96 4.57
CA ILE A 679 5.86 5.40 3.21
C ILE A 679 6.59 4.06 3.27
N GLY A 680 7.61 3.92 4.13
CA GLY A 680 8.39 2.69 4.28
C GLY A 680 7.60 1.48 4.80
N ALA A 681 6.42 1.70 5.38
CA ALA A 681 5.55 0.65 5.92
C ALA A 681 4.34 0.33 5.01
N LEU A 682 4.14 1.10 3.94
CA LEU A 682 3.05 0.91 2.98
C LEU A 682 3.39 -0.19 1.97
N ARG A 683 2.39 -1.01 1.64
CA ARG A 683 2.53 -2.07 0.63
C ARG A 683 2.47 -1.50 -0.78
N LYS A 684 3.27 -2.08 -1.66
CA LYS A 684 3.36 -1.68 -3.07
C LYS A 684 2.35 -2.41 -3.97
N ASN A 685 1.88 -3.58 -3.52
CA ASN A 685 0.88 -4.44 -4.20
C ASN A 685 1.07 -4.53 -5.73
N ARG A 686 2.28 -4.88 -6.18
CA ARG A 686 2.64 -4.92 -7.61
C ARG A 686 1.69 -5.75 -8.46
N LEU A 687 1.28 -6.90 -7.94
CA LEU A 687 0.39 -7.83 -8.62
C LEU A 687 -1.01 -7.24 -8.88
N ALA A 688 -1.44 -6.22 -8.14
CA ALA A 688 -2.74 -5.55 -8.35
C ALA A 688 -2.89 -4.97 -9.78
N GLN A 689 -1.77 -4.65 -10.45
CA GLN A 689 -1.80 -4.19 -11.84
C GLN A 689 -2.27 -5.26 -12.83
N GLN A 690 -2.08 -6.54 -12.50
CA GLN A 690 -2.58 -7.66 -13.32
C GLN A 690 -4.11 -7.82 -13.16
N TRP A 691 -4.69 -7.18 -12.16
CA TRP A 691 -6.13 -7.22 -11.86
C TRP A 691 -6.83 -5.92 -12.27
N ALA A 692 -6.27 -5.23 -13.26
CA ALA A 692 -6.80 -3.99 -13.77
C ALA A 692 -8.15 -4.17 -14.47
N VAL A 693 -9.03 -3.18 -14.33
CA VAL A 693 -10.24 -3.06 -15.14
C VAL A 693 -9.89 -2.34 -16.44
N HIS A 694 -10.38 -2.85 -17.57
CA HIS A 694 -10.29 -2.18 -18.87
C HIS A 694 -11.70 -1.84 -19.35
N LEU A 695 -12.05 -0.55 -19.30
CA LEU A 695 -13.36 -0.06 -19.73
C LEU A 695 -13.44 0.02 -21.26
N THR A 696 -14.63 -0.21 -21.79
CA THR A 696 -15.03 0.22 -23.14
C THR A 696 -15.32 1.72 -23.17
N GLU A 697 -15.33 2.32 -24.35
CA GLU A 697 -15.69 3.75 -24.49
C GLU A 697 -17.09 4.03 -23.94
N ARG A 698 -18.05 3.12 -24.15
CA ARG A 698 -19.42 3.23 -23.63
C ARG A 698 -19.46 3.24 -22.10
N GLU A 699 -18.72 2.35 -21.45
CA GLU A 699 -18.64 2.29 -19.98
C GLU A 699 -17.98 3.55 -19.42
N SER A 700 -16.89 4.01 -20.04
CA SER A 700 -16.23 5.26 -19.66
C SER A 700 -17.18 6.46 -19.76
N ARG A 701 -17.93 6.58 -20.86
CA ARG A 701 -18.93 7.66 -21.03
C ARG A 701 -20.05 7.56 -20.00
N SER A 702 -20.54 6.36 -19.70
CA SER A 702 -21.58 6.16 -18.69
C SER A 702 -21.18 6.67 -17.29
N ILE A 703 -19.91 6.49 -16.90
CA ILE A 703 -19.41 7.00 -15.61
C ILE A 703 -19.40 8.55 -15.62
N VAL A 704 -18.94 9.15 -16.73
CA VAL A 704 -18.93 10.60 -16.89
C VAL A 704 -20.34 11.17 -16.86
N ASP A 705 -21.28 10.57 -17.60
CA ASP A 705 -22.67 10.99 -17.68
C ASP A 705 -23.36 10.91 -16.30
N SER A 706 -23.11 9.85 -15.54
CA SER A 706 -23.60 9.72 -14.15
C SER A 706 -23.11 10.88 -13.27
N MET A 707 -21.81 11.19 -13.33
CA MET A 707 -21.22 12.28 -12.56
C MET A 707 -21.81 13.64 -12.98
N LEU A 708 -21.92 13.90 -14.27
CA LEU A 708 -22.47 15.14 -14.81
C LEU A 708 -23.97 15.32 -14.46
N ALA A 709 -24.75 14.24 -14.48
CA ALA A 709 -26.15 14.27 -14.06
C ALA A 709 -26.31 14.59 -12.56
N ASP A 710 -25.43 14.10 -11.69
CA ASP A 710 -25.41 14.51 -10.28
C ASP A 710 -25.01 16.00 -10.10
N VAL A 711 -23.99 16.43 -10.84
CA VAL A 711 -23.51 17.83 -10.86
C VAL A 711 -24.62 18.79 -11.28
N ASP A 712 -25.31 18.51 -12.40
CA ASP A 712 -26.35 19.39 -12.91
C ASP A 712 -27.55 19.46 -11.96
N ARG A 713 -27.93 18.33 -11.34
CA ARG A 713 -28.97 18.30 -10.29
C ARG A 713 -28.56 19.12 -9.06
N ALA A 714 -27.29 19.06 -8.66
CA ALA A 714 -26.78 19.82 -7.52
C ALA A 714 -26.74 21.32 -7.79
N ALA A 715 -26.23 21.72 -8.95
CA ALA A 715 -26.22 23.09 -9.42
C ALA A 715 -27.63 23.68 -9.46
N ALA A 716 -28.59 22.94 -10.01
CA ALA A 716 -29.99 23.38 -10.10
C ALA A 716 -30.63 23.56 -8.71
N ARG A 717 -30.33 22.69 -7.73
CA ARG A 717 -30.80 22.86 -6.35
C ARG A 717 -30.18 24.11 -5.70
N THR A 718 -28.87 24.31 -5.86
CA THR A 718 -28.16 25.47 -5.31
C THR A 718 -28.66 26.78 -5.91
N GLY A 719 -28.80 26.83 -7.24
CA GLY A 719 -29.33 27.99 -7.97
C GLY A 719 -30.77 28.32 -7.56
N ARG A 720 -31.69 27.34 -7.59
CA ARG A 720 -33.08 27.55 -7.15
C ARG A 720 -33.17 28.03 -5.70
N SER A 721 -32.33 27.49 -4.82
CA SER A 721 -32.31 27.94 -3.41
C SER A 721 -31.84 29.39 -3.28
N ALA A 722 -30.93 29.85 -4.13
CA ALA A 722 -30.50 31.25 -4.13
C ALA A 722 -31.61 32.15 -4.71
N VAL A 723 -32.15 31.79 -5.88
CA VAL A 723 -33.26 32.52 -6.53
C VAL A 723 -34.44 32.69 -5.58
N ALA A 724 -34.90 31.60 -4.94
CA ALA A 724 -36.01 31.64 -4.00
C ALA A 724 -35.71 32.47 -2.75
N LYS A 725 -34.48 32.42 -2.23
CA LYS A 725 -34.10 33.15 -1.01
C LYS A 725 -34.02 34.66 -1.23
N PHE A 726 -33.56 35.10 -2.39
CA PHE A 726 -33.31 36.52 -2.68
C PHE A 726 -34.35 37.13 -3.63
N GLY A 727 -35.34 36.36 -4.08
CA GLY A 727 -36.41 36.83 -4.96
C GLY A 727 -35.90 37.27 -6.34
N ILE A 728 -35.00 36.50 -6.95
CA ILE A 728 -34.36 36.87 -8.21
C ILE A 728 -35.30 36.66 -9.41
N ASP A 729 -35.54 37.72 -10.16
CA ASP A 729 -36.17 37.75 -11.48
C ASP A 729 -35.38 38.63 -12.48
N GLU A 730 -35.89 38.79 -13.70
CA GLU A 730 -35.26 39.60 -14.77
C GLU A 730 -35.11 41.10 -14.45
N ARG A 731 -35.82 41.61 -13.45
CA ARG A 731 -35.84 43.03 -13.04
C ARG A 731 -35.09 43.27 -11.72
N SER A 732 -34.42 42.25 -11.19
CA SER A 732 -33.67 42.32 -9.94
C SER A 732 -32.62 43.42 -9.95
N ALA A 733 -32.51 44.15 -8.85
CA ALA A 733 -31.44 45.13 -8.70
C ALA A 733 -30.07 44.44 -8.61
N PRO A 734 -28.97 45.06 -9.12
CA PRO A 734 -27.63 44.48 -9.05
C PRO A 734 -27.22 44.04 -7.64
N GLU A 735 -27.64 44.75 -6.60
CA GLU A 735 -27.34 44.43 -5.21
C GLU A 735 -27.98 43.11 -4.75
N GLN A 736 -29.20 42.82 -5.22
CA GLN A 736 -29.90 41.56 -4.94
C GLN A 736 -29.19 40.39 -5.63
N VAL A 737 -28.79 40.59 -6.90
CA VAL A 737 -28.02 39.60 -7.67
C VAL A 737 -26.68 39.32 -7.00
N LEU A 738 -25.93 40.35 -6.58
CA LEU A 738 -24.66 40.21 -5.86
C LEU A 738 -24.81 39.45 -4.54
N ALA A 739 -25.87 39.71 -3.75
CA ALA A 739 -26.13 38.97 -2.52
C ALA A 739 -26.42 37.48 -2.78
N ALA A 740 -27.18 37.17 -3.83
CA ALA A 740 -27.46 35.81 -4.26
C ALA A 740 -26.21 35.10 -4.79
N LEU A 741 -25.36 35.78 -5.56
CA LEU A 741 -24.07 35.26 -6.02
C LEU A 741 -23.16 34.93 -4.84
N HIS A 742 -23.05 35.81 -3.83
CA HIS A 742 -22.26 35.55 -2.62
C HIS A 742 -22.74 34.30 -1.91
N HIS A 743 -24.06 34.12 -1.83
CA HIS A 743 -24.65 32.92 -1.26
C HIS A 743 -24.25 31.65 -2.02
N VAL A 744 -24.22 31.68 -3.35
CA VAL A 744 -23.81 30.56 -4.21
C VAL A 744 -22.33 30.26 -4.03
N PHE A 745 -21.44 31.24 -4.22
CA PHE A 745 -19.99 31.06 -4.13
C PHE A 745 -19.53 30.53 -2.76
N THR A 746 -20.22 30.92 -1.68
CA THR A 746 -19.86 30.53 -0.32
C THR A 746 -20.60 29.29 0.21
N ARG A 747 -21.24 28.51 -0.68
CA ARG A 747 -21.80 27.19 -0.31
C ARG A 747 -20.68 26.22 0.06
N LYS A 748 -20.94 25.35 1.04
CA LYS A 748 -20.00 24.32 1.55
C LYS A 748 -19.39 23.44 0.46
N GLN A 749 -20.12 23.24 -0.65
CA GLN A 749 -19.68 22.44 -1.78
C GLN A 749 -18.63 23.11 -2.68
N PHE A 750 -18.44 24.43 -2.56
CA PHE A 750 -17.50 25.22 -3.36
C PHE A 750 -16.42 25.85 -2.48
N ILE A 751 -16.78 26.37 -1.31
CA ILE A 751 -15.85 27.07 -0.44
C ILE A 751 -14.88 26.10 0.25
N LYS A 752 -13.60 26.50 0.31
CA LYS A 752 -12.56 25.92 1.14
C LYS A 752 -12.16 26.94 2.21
N GLY A 753 -12.20 26.54 3.48
CA GLY A 753 -11.91 27.43 4.61
C GLY A 753 -13.10 28.27 5.06
N SER A 754 -12.81 29.33 5.82
CA SER A 754 -13.84 30.17 6.44
C SER A 754 -14.52 31.11 5.45
N ARG A 755 -15.84 31.31 5.61
CA ARG A 755 -16.59 32.36 4.88
C ARG A 755 -16.08 33.76 5.19
N SER A 756 -15.40 33.94 6.32
CA SER A 756 -14.84 35.24 6.69
C SER A 756 -13.75 35.74 5.73
N ASN A 757 -13.18 34.83 4.93
CA ASN A 757 -12.10 35.15 4.00
C ASN A 757 -12.61 35.75 2.68
N TYR A 758 -13.90 35.63 2.38
CA TYR A 758 -14.52 36.20 1.19
C TYR A 758 -15.87 36.83 1.55
N GLN A 759 -15.86 38.14 1.82
CA GLN A 759 -17.00 38.89 2.32
C GLN A 759 -17.89 39.40 1.18
N PRO A 760 -19.14 39.81 1.47
CA PRO A 760 -20.00 40.44 0.46
C PRO A 760 -19.36 41.66 -0.23
N ALA A 761 -18.53 42.43 0.50
CA ALA A 761 -17.79 43.55 -0.05
C ALA A 761 -16.73 43.13 -1.08
N ASP A 762 -16.07 41.98 -0.87
CA ASP A 762 -15.11 41.42 -1.83
C ASP A 762 -15.82 41.02 -3.12
N LEU A 763 -16.96 40.33 -3.01
CA LEU A 763 -17.72 39.97 -4.20
C LEU A 763 -18.22 41.20 -4.96
N ARG A 764 -18.67 42.25 -4.26
CA ARG A 764 -19.07 43.51 -4.91
C ARG A 764 -17.92 44.07 -5.75
N ARG A 765 -16.73 44.24 -5.15
CA ARG A 765 -15.51 44.68 -5.86
C ARG A 765 -15.22 43.83 -7.10
N ASP A 766 -15.39 42.52 -6.97
CA ASP A 766 -14.98 41.53 -7.96
C ASP A 766 -15.97 41.37 -9.11
N ALA A 767 -17.28 41.44 -8.84
CA ALA A 767 -18.34 41.02 -9.77
C ALA A 767 -19.29 42.16 -10.21
N GLU A 768 -19.41 43.25 -9.45
CA GLU A 768 -20.38 44.31 -9.74
C GLU A 768 -20.28 44.91 -11.15
N PRO A 769 -19.07 45.19 -11.70
CA PRO A 769 -18.97 45.74 -13.05
C PRO A 769 -19.57 44.83 -14.12
N PHE A 770 -19.43 43.50 -13.98
CA PHE A 770 -19.97 42.52 -14.91
C PHE A 770 -21.49 42.37 -14.76
N VAL A 771 -21.98 42.33 -13.52
CA VAL A 771 -23.42 42.26 -13.23
C VAL A 771 -24.15 43.45 -13.83
N ARG A 772 -23.63 44.67 -13.65
CA ARG A 772 -24.23 45.89 -14.22
C ARG A 772 -24.22 45.91 -15.75
N ARG A 773 -23.22 45.29 -16.39
CA ARG A 773 -23.12 45.20 -17.85
C ARG A 773 -23.83 43.99 -18.46
N GLY A 774 -24.38 43.09 -17.66
CA GLY A 774 -24.97 41.85 -18.16
C GLY A 774 -23.94 40.92 -18.82
N GLU A 775 -22.68 40.97 -18.36
CA GLU A 775 -21.58 40.17 -18.90
C GLU A 775 -21.26 38.96 -18.00
N PRO A 776 -20.64 37.89 -18.52
CA PRO A 776 -20.11 36.82 -17.69
C PRO A 776 -19.12 37.37 -16.65
N ILE A 777 -19.18 36.85 -15.41
CA ILE A 777 -18.23 37.24 -14.36
C ILE A 777 -16.91 36.52 -14.60
N GLU A 778 -15.83 37.29 -14.67
CA GLU A 778 -14.47 36.75 -14.80
C GLU A 778 -14.05 36.01 -13.51
N VAL A 779 -13.69 34.75 -13.65
CA VAL A 779 -13.16 33.90 -12.59
C VAL A 779 -11.73 33.53 -12.95
N VAL A 780 -10.79 33.71 -12.03
CA VAL A 780 -9.38 33.36 -12.27
C VAL A 780 -8.94 32.27 -11.32
N LEU A 781 -8.29 31.25 -11.87
CA LEU A 781 -7.70 30.15 -11.13
C LEU A 781 -6.22 30.03 -11.50
N LEU A 782 -5.35 29.90 -10.50
CA LEU A 782 -3.95 29.52 -10.70
C LEU A 782 -3.78 28.04 -10.32
N GLY A 783 -3.32 27.21 -11.25
CA GLY A 783 -3.06 25.80 -10.99
C GLY A 783 -3.06 24.92 -12.23
N PHE A 784 -3.25 23.62 -12.03
CA PHE A 784 -3.11 22.61 -13.08
C PHE A 784 -1.75 22.66 -13.84
N PRO A 785 -0.60 22.72 -13.13
CA PRO A 785 0.71 22.87 -13.78
C PRO A 785 1.08 21.65 -14.63
N VAL A 786 1.14 20.49 -13.97
CA VAL A 786 1.43 19.14 -14.48
C VAL A 786 1.04 18.14 -13.40
N LYS A 787 0.81 16.88 -13.76
CA LYS A 787 0.60 15.78 -12.80
C LYS A 787 1.90 15.44 -12.07
N GLN A 788 1.87 15.36 -10.74
CA GLN A 788 3.05 15.09 -9.91
C GLN A 788 3.39 13.59 -9.86
N CYS A 789 3.91 13.03 -10.95
CA CYS A 789 4.17 11.59 -11.08
C CYS A 789 5.65 11.17 -11.00
N LEU A 790 6.57 12.10 -10.73
CA LEU A 790 8.01 11.87 -10.87
C LEU A 790 8.54 10.73 -10.00
N ASN A 791 8.02 10.59 -8.77
CA ASN A 791 8.37 9.53 -7.82
C ASN A 791 7.39 8.34 -7.83
N ARG A 792 6.33 8.35 -8.64
CA ARG A 792 5.23 7.34 -8.64
C ARG A 792 4.49 7.12 -7.32
N LEU A 793 4.91 7.74 -6.22
CA LEU A 793 4.22 7.68 -4.93
C LEU A 793 2.95 8.51 -4.95
N LYS A 794 3.01 9.70 -5.59
CA LYS A 794 1.88 10.64 -5.64
C LYS A 794 0.86 10.25 -6.72
N ALA A 795 1.29 10.15 -7.98
CA ALA A 795 0.39 9.93 -9.12
C ALA A 795 0.82 8.77 -10.02
N GLY A 796 -0.18 8.03 -10.55
CA GLY A 796 -0.02 6.89 -11.45
C GLY A 796 0.46 7.21 -12.87
N GLY A 797 0.48 8.48 -13.30
CA GLY A 797 0.94 8.88 -14.63
C GLY A 797 1.05 10.41 -14.81
N PRO A 798 1.64 10.89 -15.93
CA PRO A 798 1.89 12.31 -16.16
C PRO A 798 0.69 13.11 -16.69
N LEU A 799 -0.35 12.46 -17.22
CA LEU A 799 -1.51 13.15 -17.80
C LEU A 799 -2.64 13.36 -16.77
N PRO A 800 -3.50 14.38 -16.97
CA PRO A 800 -4.75 14.54 -16.24
C PRO A 800 -5.59 13.25 -16.24
N ASP A 801 -6.02 12.83 -15.06
CA ASP A 801 -6.82 11.63 -14.84
C ASP A 801 -8.24 12.01 -14.37
N PHE A 802 -8.97 11.06 -13.80
CA PHE A 802 -10.35 11.30 -13.36
C PHE A 802 -10.47 12.37 -12.26
N ALA A 803 -9.40 12.67 -11.51
CA ALA A 803 -9.40 13.75 -10.53
C ALA A 803 -9.54 15.12 -11.22
N GLU A 804 -8.78 15.38 -12.29
CA GLU A 804 -8.89 16.63 -13.06
C GLU A 804 -10.24 16.71 -13.78
N LEU A 805 -10.75 15.60 -14.30
CA LEU A 805 -12.10 15.57 -14.89
C LEU A 805 -13.18 15.95 -13.87
N GLY A 806 -13.11 15.39 -12.65
CA GLY A 806 -14.01 15.76 -11.55
C GLY A 806 -13.86 17.22 -11.13
N ALA A 807 -12.65 17.78 -11.19
CA ALA A 807 -12.40 19.20 -10.95
C ALA A 807 -13.07 20.09 -12.01
N MET A 808 -13.03 19.71 -13.28
CA MET A 808 -13.75 20.44 -14.35
C MET A 808 -15.27 20.30 -14.18
N ALA A 809 -15.76 19.13 -13.77
CA ALA A 809 -17.17 18.93 -13.45
C ALA A 809 -17.63 19.82 -12.27
N ARG A 810 -16.77 20.09 -11.28
CA ARG A 810 -17.05 21.06 -10.21
C ARG A 810 -17.19 22.49 -10.74
N LEU A 811 -16.37 22.90 -11.70
CA LEU A 811 -16.48 24.21 -12.34
C LEU A 811 -17.79 24.33 -13.12
N ARG A 812 -18.22 23.27 -13.82
CA ARG A 812 -19.56 23.18 -14.42
C ARG A 812 -20.67 23.33 -13.38
N GLU A 813 -20.54 22.68 -12.22
CA GLU A 813 -21.50 22.80 -11.11
C GLU A 813 -21.66 24.26 -10.69
N LEU A 814 -20.54 24.97 -10.51
CA LEU A 814 -20.53 26.39 -10.14
C LEU A 814 -21.11 27.27 -11.25
N GLN A 815 -20.71 27.06 -12.50
CA GLN A 815 -21.23 27.78 -13.67
C GLN A 815 -22.76 27.72 -13.72
N ARG A 816 -23.32 26.51 -13.65
CA ARG A 816 -24.78 26.31 -13.74
C ARG A 816 -25.53 26.88 -12.53
N ALA A 817 -24.94 26.80 -11.33
CA ALA A 817 -25.54 27.39 -10.14
C ALA A 817 -25.58 28.92 -10.23
N VAL A 818 -24.53 29.54 -10.77
CA VAL A 818 -24.46 30.99 -11.00
C VAL A 818 -25.39 31.42 -12.13
N SER A 819 -25.45 30.69 -13.25
CA SER A 819 -26.35 31.01 -14.37
C SER A 819 -27.84 31.05 -13.99
N ALA A 820 -28.23 30.39 -12.89
CA ALA A 820 -29.60 30.50 -12.38
C ALA A 820 -29.90 31.86 -11.71
N VAL A 821 -28.88 32.58 -11.26
CA VAL A 821 -28.97 33.88 -10.57
C VAL A 821 -28.55 35.03 -11.49
N HIS A 822 -27.54 34.80 -12.33
CA HIS A 822 -26.99 35.75 -13.30
C HIS A 822 -26.84 35.03 -14.65
N ALA A 823 -27.82 35.18 -15.55
CA ALA A 823 -27.93 34.40 -16.79
C ALA A 823 -26.64 34.33 -17.63
N PRO A 824 -25.84 35.42 -17.78
CA PRO A 824 -24.55 35.37 -18.47
C PRO A 824 -23.55 34.36 -17.89
N GLY A 825 -23.67 34.02 -16.60
CA GLY A 825 -22.84 33.02 -15.94
C GLY A 825 -21.42 33.52 -15.63
N LEU A 826 -20.45 32.61 -15.70
CA LEU A 826 -19.03 32.85 -15.47
C LEU A 826 -18.22 32.64 -16.75
N HIS A 827 -17.02 33.23 -16.77
CA HIS A 827 -15.93 32.89 -17.67
C HIS A 827 -14.70 32.50 -16.83
N PHE A 828 -14.18 31.29 -17.01
CA PHE A 828 -13.06 30.76 -16.25
C PHE A 828 -11.73 30.98 -16.98
N ASN A 829 -10.80 31.67 -16.35
CA ASN A 829 -9.41 31.79 -16.79
C ASN A 829 -8.54 30.88 -15.92
N ILE A 830 -8.15 29.72 -16.47
CA ILE A 830 -7.22 28.79 -15.84
C ILE A 830 -5.81 29.17 -16.28
N LEU A 831 -5.08 29.80 -15.35
CA LEU A 831 -3.68 30.17 -15.52
C LEU A 831 -2.79 29.01 -15.07
N THR A 832 -2.14 28.34 -16.01
CA THR A 832 -1.24 27.23 -15.70
C THR A 832 0.14 27.74 -15.31
N ASP A 833 0.71 27.17 -14.24
CA ASP A 833 2.01 27.52 -13.68
C ASP A 833 3.07 26.44 -13.96
N GLY A 834 2.87 25.67 -15.04
CA GLY A 834 3.66 24.50 -15.41
C GLY A 834 5.17 24.77 -15.49
N ARG A 835 5.56 25.94 -16.02
CA ARG A 835 6.96 26.38 -16.15
C ARG A 835 7.33 27.58 -15.29
N HIS A 836 6.33 28.20 -14.66
CA HIS A 836 6.45 29.48 -14.00
C HIS A 836 7.39 29.42 -12.78
N PHE A 837 7.09 28.52 -11.82
CA PHE A 837 7.91 28.34 -10.61
C PHE A 837 9.12 27.43 -10.85
N ARG A 838 9.06 26.56 -11.87
CA ARG A 838 10.09 25.56 -12.15
C ARG A 838 10.26 25.35 -13.64
N SER A 839 11.50 25.30 -14.11
CA SER A 839 11.79 24.91 -15.49
C SER A 839 11.33 23.47 -15.74
N ARG A 840 10.49 23.27 -16.75
CA ARG A 840 9.98 21.97 -17.21
C ARG A 840 9.98 21.90 -18.74
N PRO A 841 10.17 20.71 -19.34
CA PRO A 841 10.05 20.55 -20.79
C PRO A 841 8.65 20.90 -21.30
N HIS A 842 8.58 21.64 -22.41
CA HIS A 842 7.32 22.02 -23.08
C HIS A 842 6.43 20.81 -23.37
N ALA A 843 7.01 19.72 -23.88
CA ALA A 843 6.24 18.52 -24.23
C ALA A 843 5.39 17.96 -23.07
N ILE A 844 5.83 18.14 -21.82
CA ILE A 844 5.08 17.67 -20.64
C ILE A 844 3.91 18.62 -20.34
N THR A 845 4.16 19.93 -20.34
CA THR A 845 3.10 20.93 -20.09
C THR A 845 2.07 20.93 -21.22
N ASP A 846 2.51 20.83 -22.47
CA ASP A 846 1.64 20.84 -23.64
C ASP A 846 0.74 19.60 -23.69
N ALA A 847 1.28 18.42 -23.36
CA ALA A 847 0.50 17.20 -23.28
C ALA A 847 -0.54 17.27 -22.15
N TYR A 848 -0.15 17.81 -21.00
CA TYR A 848 -1.04 17.98 -19.86
C TYR A 848 -2.17 18.99 -20.17
N GLN A 849 -1.86 20.16 -20.71
CA GLN A 849 -2.84 21.18 -21.06
C GLN A 849 -3.80 20.71 -22.16
N ARG A 850 -3.30 20.02 -23.19
CA ARG A 850 -4.15 19.43 -24.25
C ARG A 850 -5.19 18.51 -23.64
N LYS A 851 -4.76 17.61 -22.75
CA LYS A 851 -5.67 16.68 -22.10
C LYS A 851 -6.66 17.37 -21.16
N LEU A 852 -6.23 18.44 -20.50
CA LEU A 852 -7.13 19.25 -19.67
C LEU A 852 -8.23 19.92 -20.52
N ARG A 853 -7.88 20.47 -21.70
CA ARG A 853 -8.85 21.03 -22.67
C ARG A 853 -9.85 19.98 -23.15
N GLU A 854 -9.39 18.77 -23.47
CA GLU A 854 -10.29 17.66 -23.81
C GLU A 854 -11.31 17.35 -22.69
N TYR A 855 -10.90 17.42 -21.41
CA TYR A 855 -11.82 17.24 -20.29
C TYR A 855 -12.78 18.42 -20.08
N ILE A 856 -12.33 19.65 -20.33
CA ILE A 856 -13.18 20.85 -20.31
C ILE A 856 -14.30 20.72 -21.36
N ASP A 857 -13.94 20.28 -22.56
CA ASP A 857 -14.91 20.03 -23.64
C ASP A 857 -15.86 18.88 -23.26
N LEU A 858 -15.32 17.79 -22.69
CA LEU A 858 -16.10 16.64 -22.26
C LEU A 858 -17.15 16.99 -21.19
N VAL A 859 -16.83 17.89 -20.25
CA VAL A 859 -17.81 18.39 -19.27
C VAL A 859 -18.67 19.54 -19.81
N GLY A 860 -18.48 19.97 -21.05
CA GLY A 860 -19.31 20.98 -21.72
C GLY A 860 -19.22 22.38 -21.13
N ILE A 861 -18.00 22.85 -20.82
CA ILE A 861 -17.72 24.25 -20.43
C ILE A 861 -16.59 24.89 -21.27
N GLY A 862 -16.27 24.31 -22.43
CA GLY A 862 -15.20 24.78 -23.32
C GLY A 862 -15.41 26.19 -23.86
N ASP A 863 -16.65 26.55 -24.17
CA ASP A 863 -17.03 27.91 -24.59
C ASP A 863 -16.89 28.96 -23.46
N ARG A 864 -16.73 28.51 -22.21
CA ARG A 864 -16.65 29.35 -21.02
C ARG A 864 -15.29 29.30 -20.32
N THR A 865 -14.30 28.64 -20.89
CA THR A 865 -13.03 28.39 -20.21
C THR A 865 -11.83 28.65 -21.12
N THR A 866 -10.89 29.47 -20.65
CA THR A 866 -9.56 29.64 -21.24
C THR A 866 -8.52 28.93 -20.39
N VAL A 867 -7.55 28.28 -21.05
CA VAL A 867 -6.40 27.62 -20.40
C VAL A 867 -5.13 28.12 -21.05
N GLU A 868 -4.37 28.92 -20.31
CA GLU A 868 -3.18 29.62 -20.81
C GLU A 868 -2.08 29.64 -19.75
N GLU A 869 -0.82 29.72 -20.18
CA GLU A 869 0.31 29.84 -19.27
C GLU A 869 0.34 31.24 -18.65
N ILE A 870 0.56 31.32 -17.34
CA ILE A 870 0.46 32.57 -16.59
C ILE A 870 1.39 33.67 -17.13
N ASP A 871 2.60 33.32 -17.56
CA ASP A 871 3.58 34.29 -18.07
C ASP A 871 3.15 34.89 -19.42
N GLU A 872 2.45 34.12 -20.27
CA GLU A 872 1.92 34.61 -21.56
C GLU A 872 0.77 35.60 -21.34
N VAL A 873 -0.09 35.34 -20.35
CA VAL A 873 -1.16 36.26 -19.96
C VAL A 873 -0.58 37.52 -19.32
N ALA A 874 0.43 37.37 -18.46
CA ALA A 874 1.10 38.49 -17.81
C ALA A 874 1.76 39.43 -18.81
N GLU A 875 2.46 38.91 -19.82
CA GLU A 875 3.05 39.73 -20.88
C GLU A 875 1.99 40.55 -21.64
N ARG A 876 0.85 39.92 -22.00
CA ARG A 876 -0.23 40.63 -22.71
C ARG A 876 -0.92 41.70 -21.88
N ARG A 877 -1.00 41.52 -20.55
CA ARG A 877 -1.80 42.39 -19.68
C ARG A 877 -1.00 43.41 -18.87
N LEU A 878 0.25 43.11 -18.54
CA LEU A 878 1.12 43.97 -17.75
C LEU A 878 2.19 44.68 -18.60
N GLY A 879 2.46 44.18 -19.81
CA GLY A 879 3.27 44.89 -20.81
C GLY A 879 4.30 43.99 -21.52
N PRO A 880 4.66 44.34 -22.78
CA PRO A 880 5.64 43.59 -23.56
C PRO A 880 7.03 43.66 -22.91
N GLY A 881 7.81 42.57 -23.02
CA GLY A 881 9.18 42.50 -22.49
C GLY A 881 9.28 42.20 -20.98
N LEU A 882 8.15 42.08 -20.28
CA LEU A 882 8.09 41.63 -18.88
C LEU A 882 8.88 40.34 -18.62
N PRO A 883 8.83 39.29 -19.47
CA PRO A 883 9.55 38.04 -19.19
C PRO A 883 11.07 38.23 -19.01
N ALA A 884 11.70 39.09 -19.80
CA ALA A 884 13.14 39.34 -19.74
C ALA A 884 13.55 40.09 -18.46
N VAL A 885 12.79 41.14 -18.10
CA VAL A 885 13.02 41.93 -16.88
C VAL A 885 12.76 41.07 -15.63
N ARG A 886 11.69 40.28 -15.64
CA ARG A 886 11.34 39.35 -14.56
C ARG A 886 12.41 38.28 -14.36
N ALA A 887 12.93 37.68 -15.43
CA ALA A 887 14.02 36.71 -15.34
C ALA A 887 15.27 37.30 -14.66
N THR A 888 15.58 38.57 -14.95
CA THR A 888 16.69 39.30 -14.33
C THR A 888 16.45 39.52 -12.83
N ARG A 889 15.23 39.93 -12.44
CA ARG A 889 14.86 40.09 -11.02
C ARG A 889 14.91 38.77 -10.25
N ILE A 890 14.35 37.70 -10.80
CA ILE A 890 14.41 36.35 -10.20
C ILE A 890 15.88 35.93 -9.99
N ALA A 891 16.76 36.17 -10.96
CA ALA A 891 18.18 35.87 -10.80
C ALA A 891 18.87 36.72 -9.72
N GLY A 892 18.41 37.97 -9.51
CA GLY A 892 18.84 38.83 -8.40
C GLY A 892 18.42 38.27 -7.04
N TYR A 893 17.11 38.07 -6.82
CA TYR A 893 16.58 37.54 -5.56
C TYR A 893 17.14 36.15 -5.22
N ARG A 894 17.31 35.29 -6.23
CA ARG A 894 17.91 33.96 -6.02
C ARG A 894 19.37 34.06 -5.54
N ARG A 895 20.16 34.99 -6.08
CA ARG A 895 21.53 35.23 -5.61
C ARG A 895 21.54 35.73 -4.17
N LEU A 896 20.69 36.71 -3.86
CA LEU A 896 20.54 37.24 -2.50
C LEU A 896 20.22 36.15 -1.47
N LEU A 897 19.26 35.26 -1.77
CA LEU A 897 18.95 34.13 -0.90
C LEU A 897 20.09 33.13 -0.80
N ALA A 898 20.74 32.79 -1.93
CA ALA A 898 21.86 31.85 -1.92
C ALA A 898 23.04 32.38 -1.09
N ASP A 899 23.36 33.67 -1.20
CA ASP A 899 24.44 34.31 -0.44
C ASP A 899 24.11 34.39 1.05
N SER A 900 22.85 34.69 1.38
CA SER A 900 22.36 34.77 2.77
C SER A 900 22.33 33.42 3.47
N LEU A 901 22.11 32.34 2.70
CA LEU A 901 21.99 30.98 3.21
C LEU A 901 23.21 30.09 2.90
N ARG A 902 24.32 30.68 2.44
CA ARG A 902 25.52 29.95 1.99
C ARG A 902 26.14 29.01 3.02
N HIS A 903 25.93 29.30 4.31
CA HIS A 903 26.51 28.55 5.43
C HIS A 903 25.64 27.37 5.88
N PHE A 904 24.45 27.21 5.29
CA PHE A 904 23.54 26.12 5.61
C PHE A 904 23.68 24.99 4.57
N ASP A 905 23.92 23.77 5.02
CA ASP A 905 23.73 22.56 4.21
C ASP A 905 22.50 21.79 4.72
N ILE A 906 21.50 21.66 3.84
CA ILE A 906 20.29 20.90 4.11
C ILE A 906 20.57 19.39 4.32
N THR A 907 21.76 18.91 3.98
CA THR A 907 22.16 17.49 4.09
C THR A 907 22.99 17.17 5.32
N ASP A 908 23.36 18.15 6.14
CA ASP A 908 24.06 17.91 7.41
C ASP A 908 23.07 17.46 8.48
N ASN A 909 22.07 18.30 8.78
CA ASN A 909 20.94 17.99 9.64
C ASN A 909 19.69 18.68 9.08
N PRO A 910 18.88 17.98 8.28
CA PRO A 910 17.85 18.63 7.49
C PRO A 910 16.83 19.43 8.32
N LEU A 911 16.33 18.87 9.43
CA LEU A 911 15.26 19.51 10.21
C LEU A 911 15.77 20.71 11.02
N ARG A 912 16.93 20.58 11.66
CA ARG A 912 17.56 21.72 12.36
C ARG A 912 17.93 22.83 11.38
N THR A 913 18.51 22.47 10.23
CA THR A 913 18.81 23.45 9.19
C THR A 913 17.54 24.20 8.78
N LEU A 914 16.38 23.53 8.66
CA LEU A 914 15.12 24.21 8.34
C LEU A 914 14.66 25.18 9.44
N GLU A 915 14.84 24.86 10.72
CA GLU A 915 14.49 25.74 11.84
C GLU A 915 15.41 26.99 11.90
N GLU A 916 16.72 26.79 11.75
CA GLU A 916 17.69 27.88 11.73
C GLU A 916 17.48 28.79 10.51
N VAL A 917 17.18 28.20 9.35
CA VAL A 917 16.86 28.93 8.12
C VAL A 917 15.55 29.68 8.25
N HIS A 918 14.51 29.11 8.87
CA HIS A 918 13.26 29.82 9.13
C HIS A 918 13.51 31.08 9.96
N SER A 919 14.29 30.96 11.04
CA SER A 919 14.67 32.11 11.88
C SER A 919 15.48 33.15 11.13
N ARG A 920 16.44 32.70 10.30
CA ARG A 920 17.29 33.58 9.49
C ARG A 920 16.51 34.33 8.41
N THR A 921 15.61 33.63 7.73
CA THR A 921 14.83 34.16 6.60
C THR A 921 13.70 35.07 7.07
N ALA A 922 13.14 34.83 8.25
CA ALA A 922 12.16 35.72 8.89
C ALA A 922 12.72 37.13 9.19
N ALA A 923 14.04 37.28 9.28
CA ALA A 923 14.72 38.56 9.52
C ALA A 923 15.17 39.29 8.23
N MET A 924 14.75 38.83 7.05
CA MET A 924 15.10 39.45 5.77
C MET A 924 14.06 40.48 5.33
N ASP A 925 14.50 41.73 5.12
CA ASP A 925 13.62 42.84 4.73
C ASP A 925 13.40 42.94 3.21
N GLU A 926 14.27 42.32 2.39
CA GLU A 926 14.18 42.38 0.92
C GLU A 926 13.05 41.53 0.34
N PHE A 927 12.43 40.68 1.16
CA PHE A 927 11.31 39.84 0.79
C PHE A 927 10.06 40.24 1.55
N ALA A 928 8.91 40.17 0.90
CA ALA A 928 7.65 40.38 1.61
C ALA A 928 7.48 39.29 2.70
N PRO A 929 7.08 39.62 3.94
CA PRO A 929 6.98 38.66 5.03
C PRO A 929 6.12 37.43 4.70
N HIS A 930 5.04 37.64 3.93
CA HIS A 930 4.13 36.58 3.50
C HIS A 930 4.68 35.67 2.38
N VAL A 931 5.78 36.07 1.71
CA VAL A 931 6.52 35.25 0.75
C VAL A 931 7.56 34.43 1.50
N ILE A 932 8.45 35.11 2.22
CA ILE A 932 9.61 34.46 2.85
C ILE A 932 9.21 33.55 4.02
N GLY A 933 8.11 33.90 4.72
CA GLY A 933 7.55 33.08 5.79
C GLY A 933 7.09 31.69 5.34
N LEU A 934 6.92 31.45 4.03
CA LEU A 934 6.51 30.15 3.46
C LEU A 934 7.68 29.23 3.08
N PHE A 935 8.92 29.63 3.37
CA PHE A 935 10.12 28.89 2.95
C PHE A 935 10.07 27.42 3.38
N ARG A 936 9.77 27.16 4.67
CA ARG A 936 9.76 25.82 5.24
C ARG A 936 8.70 24.94 4.57
N GLU A 937 7.46 25.43 4.51
CA GLU A 937 6.33 24.71 3.93
C GLU A 937 6.55 24.38 2.46
N ILE A 938 7.12 25.31 1.69
CA ILE A 938 7.36 25.09 0.27
C ILE A 938 8.51 24.09 0.07
N LEU A 939 9.58 24.15 0.87
CA LEU A 939 10.66 23.17 0.80
C LEU A 939 10.13 21.76 1.11
N MET A 940 9.39 21.60 2.20
CA MET A 940 8.76 20.35 2.61
C MET A 940 7.89 19.75 1.48
N SER A 941 7.03 20.57 0.87
CA SER A 941 6.25 20.13 -0.29
C SER A 941 7.10 19.79 -1.53
N LEU A 942 8.21 20.48 -1.75
CA LEU A 942 9.06 20.30 -2.95
C LEU A 942 9.90 19.02 -2.89
N VAL A 943 10.26 18.54 -1.70
CA VAL A 943 10.99 17.27 -1.50
C VAL A 943 10.32 16.12 -2.27
N TYR A 944 8.99 16.07 -2.25
CA TYR A 944 8.19 15.05 -2.94
C TYR A 944 7.86 15.35 -4.41
N SER A 945 8.39 16.44 -4.94
CA SER A 945 8.08 16.95 -6.28
C SER A 945 9.33 17.09 -7.16
N VAL A 946 10.53 16.90 -6.63
CA VAL A 946 11.79 16.93 -7.39
C VAL A 946 12.11 15.56 -8.01
N PRO A 947 12.82 15.52 -9.14
CA PRO A 947 13.21 14.25 -9.75
C PRO A 947 14.25 13.51 -8.89
N VAL A 948 14.06 12.21 -8.76
CA VAL A 948 15.02 11.26 -8.18
C VAL A 948 15.62 10.44 -9.30
N ALA A 949 16.95 10.34 -9.34
CA ALA A 949 17.61 9.44 -10.27
C ALA A 949 17.32 8.00 -9.81
N VAL A 950 16.83 7.17 -10.71
CA VAL A 950 16.55 5.76 -10.44
C VAL A 950 17.68 4.94 -11.04
N PRO A 951 18.34 4.06 -10.25
CA PRO A 951 19.35 3.16 -10.79
C PRO A 951 18.80 2.30 -11.95
N PRO A 952 19.60 2.02 -13.00
CA PRO A 952 19.16 1.15 -14.09
C PRO A 952 18.74 -0.23 -13.56
N GLY A 953 17.59 -0.73 -14.03
CA GLY A 953 17.07 -2.04 -13.60
C GLY A 953 16.22 -1.99 -12.33
N THR A 954 16.20 -0.88 -11.59
CA THR A 954 15.34 -0.76 -10.41
C THR A 954 13.97 -0.22 -10.78
N ASP A 955 12.92 -0.81 -10.23
CA ASP A 955 11.58 -0.26 -10.30
C ASP A 955 11.52 1.09 -9.55
N ARG A 956 10.86 2.06 -10.19
CA ARG A 956 10.79 3.42 -9.67
C ARG A 956 9.96 3.52 -8.39
N LEU A 957 8.88 2.75 -8.28
CA LEU A 957 8.03 2.79 -7.09
C LEU A 957 8.80 2.25 -5.88
N GLU A 958 9.52 1.14 -6.05
CA GLU A 958 10.40 0.60 -5.02
C GLU A 958 11.50 1.55 -4.60
N TRP A 959 12.23 2.07 -5.58
CA TRP A 959 13.30 3.02 -5.31
C TRP A 959 12.78 4.25 -4.55
N SER A 960 11.64 4.79 -4.99
CA SER A 960 11.04 5.96 -4.35
C SER A 960 10.56 5.62 -2.94
N THR A 961 9.98 4.44 -2.72
CA THR A 961 9.56 4.01 -1.37
C THR A 961 10.77 3.97 -0.41
N ALA A 962 11.90 3.41 -0.84
CA ALA A 962 13.11 3.34 -0.02
C ALA A 962 13.73 4.73 0.27
N VAL A 963 13.79 5.58 -0.76
CA VAL A 963 14.35 6.95 -0.63
C VAL A 963 13.47 7.80 0.29
N TYR A 964 12.15 7.78 0.08
CA TYR A 964 11.21 8.65 0.79
C TYR A 964 10.68 8.09 2.12
N ALA A 965 11.01 6.85 2.50
CA ALA A 965 10.60 6.27 3.79
C ALA A 965 10.91 7.20 4.96
N ASP A 966 12.16 7.69 5.03
CA ASP A 966 12.64 8.67 6.02
C ASP A 966 13.59 9.65 5.34
N ILE A 967 13.06 10.50 4.46
CA ILE A 967 13.83 11.37 3.55
C ILE A 967 14.82 12.30 4.26
N TYR A 968 14.53 12.67 5.50
CA TYR A 968 15.37 13.54 6.33
C TYR A 968 16.41 12.77 7.16
N ASN A 969 16.33 11.44 7.23
CA ASN A 969 17.36 10.62 7.89
C ASN A 969 18.44 10.23 6.87
N VAL A 970 19.45 11.08 6.73
CA VAL A 970 20.55 10.91 5.78
C VAL A 970 21.73 10.10 6.33
N THR A 971 21.70 9.73 7.61
CA THR A 971 22.78 9.00 8.30
C THR A 971 22.44 7.54 8.62
N ASP A 972 21.19 7.12 8.36
CA ASP A 972 20.69 5.76 8.58
C ASP A 972 21.61 4.67 7.99
N GLN A 973 22.29 3.94 8.87
CA GLN A 973 23.21 2.87 8.47
C GLN A 973 22.49 1.57 8.09
N SER A 974 21.19 1.44 8.39
CA SER A 974 20.39 0.26 8.05
C SER A 974 20.05 0.18 6.56
N VAL A 975 20.07 1.31 5.85
CA VAL A 975 19.82 1.39 4.40
C VAL A 975 21.12 1.39 3.58
N SER A 976 21.01 1.15 2.27
CA SER A 976 22.18 1.19 1.38
C SER A 976 22.76 2.60 1.26
N GLY A 977 24.06 2.69 0.96
CA GLY A 977 24.72 3.98 0.70
C GLY A 977 24.10 4.74 -0.46
N GLU A 978 23.58 4.03 -1.47
CA GLU A 978 22.89 4.62 -2.63
C GLU A 978 21.58 5.31 -2.22
N VAL A 979 20.81 4.72 -1.30
CA VAL A 979 19.59 5.33 -0.76
C VAL A 979 19.94 6.59 0.01
N ARG A 980 20.96 6.57 0.89
CA ARG A 980 21.42 7.77 1.61
C ARG A 980 21.84 8.89 0.64
N GLN A 981 22.63 8.57 -0.38
CA GLN A 981 23.03 9.54 -1.40
C GLN A 981 21.83 10.12 -2.16
N ALA A 982 20.83 9.29 -2.47
CA ALA A 982 19.60 9.74 -3.11
C ALA A 982 18.77 10.66 -2.23
N ARG A 983 18.69 10.40 -0.91
CA ARG A 983 18.07 11.31 0.08
C ARG A 983 18.76 12.68 0.05
N CYS A 984 20.08 12.71 0.15
CA CYS A 984 20.86 13.95 0.05
C CYS A 984 20.63 14.68 -1.29
N ALA A 985 20.58 13.95 -2.41
CA ALA A 985 20.34 14.53 -3.72
C ALA A 985 18.93 15.14 -3.86
N VAL A 986 17.92 14.51 -3.26
CA VAL A 986 16.55 15.04 -3.21
C VAL A 986 16.51 16.34 -2.40
N LEU A 987 17.09 16.33 -1.19
CA LEU A 987 17.12 17.50 -0.31
C LEU A 987 17.84 18.69 -0.98
N ARG A 988 19.02 18.47 -1.59
CA ARG A 988 19.74 19.51 -2.33
C ARG A 988 18.93 20.03 -3.52
N ARG A 989 18.22 19.17 -4.26
CA ARG A 989 17.36 19.62 -5.38
C ARG A 989 16.17 20.42 -4.88
N ALA A 990 15.54 20.00 -3.78
CA ALA A 990 14.44 20.72 -3.15
C ALA A 990 14.90 22.10 -2.63
N TRP A 991 16.08 22.17 -2.02
CA TRP A 991 16.73 23.40 -1.61
C TRP A 991 16.91 24.40 -2.76
N HIS A 992 17.55 23.98 -3.85
CA HIS A 992 17.69 24.86 -5.03
C HIS A 992 16.34 25.26 -5.64
N ALA A 993 15.35 24.36 -5.61
CA ALA A 993 14.02 24.63 -6.13
C ALA A 993 13.26 25.65 -5.26
N VAL A 994 13.38 25.59 -3.93
CA VAL A 994 12.70 26.55 -3.04
C VAL A 994 13.29 27.95 -3.18
N LEU A 995 14.62 28.10 -3.33
CA LEU A 995 15.25 29.41 -3.56
C LEU A 995 14.71 30.07 -4.84
N ARG A 996 14.57 29.28 -5.92
CA ARG A 996 13.93 29.77 -7.15
C ARG A 996 12.47 30.12 -6.90
N TYR A 997 11.73 29.29 -6.16
CA TYR A 997 10.31 29.51 -5.88
C TYR A 997 10.10 30.84 -5.14
N MET A 998 10.88 31.09 -4.08
CA MET A 998 10.82 32.34 -3.29
C MET A 998 11.15 33.56 -4.14
N ALA A 999 12.22 33.48 -4.93
CA ALA A 999 12.60 34.54 -5.87
C ALA A 999 11.52 34.82 -6.92
N THR A 1000 10.82 33.78 -7.38
CA THR A 1000 9.73 33.86 -8.34
C THR A 1000 8.52 34.57 -7.72
N MET A 1001 8.10 34.15 -6.52
CA MET A 1001 7.00 34.79 -5.79
C MET A 1001 7.29 36.26 -5.47
N GLN A 1002 8.52 36.59 -5.06
CA GLN A 1002 8.90 37.97 -4.78
C GLN A 1002 8.86 38.84 -6.05
N ALA A 1003 9.32 38.30 -7.18
CA ALA A 1003 9.20 39.00 -8.46
C ALA A 1003 7.73 39.18 -8.88
N ASP A 1004 6.87 38.17 -8.65
CA ASP A 1004 5.44 38.27 -8.98
C ASP A 1004 4.73 39.36 -8.17
N GLU A 1005 5.12 39.54 -6.91
CA GLU A 1005 4.66 40.63 -6.06
C GLU A 1005 5.13 41.98 -6.60
N GLU A 1006 6.42 42.13 -6.94
CA GLU A 1006 7.00 43.36 -7.50
C GLU A 1006 6.34 43.78 -8.81
N PHE A 1007 6.08 42.82 -9.71
CA PHE A 1007 5.49 43.10 -11.03
C PHE A 1007 3.95 43.11 -11.03
N GLY A 1008 3.31 42.91 -9.88
CA GLY A 1008 1.85 42.98 -9.78
C GLY A 1008 1.13 41.89 -10.57
N TYR A 1009 1.60 40.64 -10.54
CA TYR A 1009 0.89 39.50 -11.16
C TYR A 1009 -0.55 39.36 -10.63
N GLU A 1010 -0.79 39.79 -9.40
CA GLU A 1010 -2.13 39.88 -8.81
C GLU A 1010 -3.04 40.95 -9.46
N GLN A 1011 -2.50 41.84 -10.30
CA GLN A 1011 -3.23 42.96 -10.90
C GLN A 1011 -3.67 42.69 -12.35
N MET A 1012 -3.28 41.55 -12.95
CA MET A 1012 -3.63 41.17 -14.34
C MET A 1012 -5.15 41.23 -14.67
N PHE A 1013 -6.00 41.15 -13.65
CA PHE A 1013 -7.46 41.11 -13.78
C PHE A 1013 -8.09 42.03 -12.73
N PRO A 1014 -8.33 43.32 -13.02
CA PRO A 1014 -8.71 44.29 -11.99
C PRO A 1014 -10.05 43.98 -11.29
N ASN A 1015 -11.01 43.40 -12.01
CA ASN A 1015 -12.25 42.85 -11.45
C ASN A 1015 -12.34 41.37 -11.79
N ARG A 1016 -12.28 40.50 -10.76
CA ARG A 1016 -12.35 39.05 -10.90
C ARG A 1016 -12.78 38.38 -9.62
N VAL A 1017 -13.45 37.25 -9.70
CA VAL A 1017 -13.50 36.30 -8.57
C VAL A 1017 -12.26 35.43 -8.61
N ARG A 1018 -11.34 35.61 -7.65
CA ARG A 1018 -10.12 34.79 -7.55
C ARG A 1018 -10.40 33.51 -6.77
N LEU A 1019 -10.39 32.36 -7.45
CA LEU A 1019 -10.40 31.07 -6.78
C LEU A 1019 -8.98 30.70 -6.37
N THR A 1020 -8.80 30.36 -5.10
CA THR A 1020 -7.49 30.01 -4.55
C THR A 1020 -7.50 28.63 -3.88
N LEU A 1021 -6.31 28.01 -3.89
CA LEU A 1021 -6.04 26.74 -3.23
C LEU A 1021 -5.87 26.91 -1.71
N SER A 1022 -5.55 28.13 -1.27
CA SER A 1022 -5.36 28.53 0.12
C SER A 1022 -6.70 28.69 0.83
N ALA A 1023 -6.84 28.06 2.00
CA ALA A 1023 -8.05 28.17 2.82
C ALA A 1023 -8.11 29.47 3.65
N VAL A 1024 -7.06 30.31 3.62
CA VAL A 1024 -6.84 31.37 4.62
C VAL A 1024 -6.63 32.78 4.06
N ARG A 1025 -6.49 32.95 2.73
CA ARG A 1025 -6.21 34.26 2.14
C ARG A 1025 -7.47 35.13 2.09
N LYS A 1026 -7.49 36.23 2.87
CA LYS A 1026 -8.57 37.23 2.84
C LYS A 1026 -8.69 37.88 1.46
N GLY A 1027 -9.92 38.19 1.05
CA GLY A 1027 -10.24 38.80 -0.25
C GLY A 1027 -10.24 37.82 -1.42
N CYS A 1028 -9.92 36.54 -1.20
CA CYS A 1028 -9.92 35.47 -2.20
C CYS A 1028 -10.90 34.37 -1.80
N LEU A 1029 -11.48 33.68 -2.77
CA LEU A 1029 -12.38 32.57 -2.51
C LEU A 1029 -11.61 31.25 -2.53
N GLY A 1030 -11.35 30.68 -1.35
CA GLY A 1030 -10.83 29.32 -1.25
C GLY A 1030 -11.78 28.34 -1.95
N PHE A 1031 -11.26 27.48 -2.83
CA PHE A 1031 -12.08 26.61 -3.68
C PHE A 1031 -11.81 25.11 -3.45
N THR A 1032 -12.90 24.35 -3.34
CA THR A 1032 -12.89 22.90 -3.16
C THR A 1032 -13.22 22.22 -4.49
N TYR A 1033 -12.21 21.67 -5.18
CA TYR A 1033 -12.42 20.91 -6.41
C TYR A 1033 -13.17 19.59 -6.14
N LEU A 1034 -12.61 18.76 -5.24
CA LEU A 1034 -13.14 17.47 -4.83
C LEU A 1034 -13.34 17.49 -3.30
N GLY A 1035 -14.58 17.39 -2.84
CA GLY A 1035 -14.90 17.47 -1.41
C GLY A 1035 -14.30 16.30 -0.62
N GLY A 1036 -14.00 16.54 0.66
CA GLY A 1036 -13.38 15.56 1.54
C GLY A 1036 -11.93 15.20 1.24
N SER A 1037 -11.32 15.74 0.17
CA SER A 1037 -9.89 15.54 -0.13
C SER A 1037 -9.06 16.73 0.30
N GLY A 1038 -7.97 16.45 1.02
CA GLY A 1038 -6.93 17.42 1.33
C GLY A 1038 -6.04 17.80 0.15
N LEU A 1039 -6.05 16.98 -0.91
CA LEU A 1039 -5.15 17.05 -2.05
C LEU A 1039 -5.78 17.74 -3.25
N LEU A 1040 -4.93 18.38 -4.05
CA LEU A 1040 -5.32 18.92 -5.34
C LEU A 1040 -5.33 17.82 -6.41
N PRO A 1041 -6.14 17.95 -7.47
CA PRO A 1041 -6.25 16.93 -8.51
C PRO A 1041 -4.90 16.47 -9.09
N TRP A 1042 -3.99 17.41 -9.32
CA TRP A 1042 -2.67 17.15 -9.91
C TRP A 1042 -1.62 16.63 -8.92
N GLN A 1043 -1.94 16.55 -7.63
CA GLN A 1043 -1.05 16.08 -6.57
C GLN A 1043 -1.22 14.60 -6.22
N GLY A 1044 -2.22 13.92 -6.79
CA GLY A 1044 -2.51 12.51 -6.53
C GLY A 1044 -3.06 11.79 -7.76
N THR A 1045 -3.66 10.62 -7.53
CA THR A 1045 -4.36 9.80 -8.54
C THR A 1045 -5.86 9.86 -8.30
N GLY A 1046 -6.64 10.02 -9.36
CA GLY A 1046 -8.10 9.98 -9.29
C GLY A 1046 -8.65 8.64 -8.80
N VAL A 1047 -9.69 8.69 -7.97
CA VAL A 1047 -10.33 7.53 -7.37
C VAL A 1047 -11.85 7.61 -7.52
N LEU A 1048 -12.48 6.45 -7.57
CA LEU A 1048 -13.89 6.28 -7.24
C LEU A 1048 -13.97 5.48 -5.93
N ASP A 1049 -14.36 6.13 -4.83
CA ASP A 1049 -14.39 5.48 -3.51
C ASP A 1049 -15.52 4.44 -3.38
N THR A 1050 -15.58 3.71 -2.27
CA THR A 1050 -16.59 2.67 -2.00
C THR A 1050 -18.04 3.18 -2.03
N ARG A 1051 -18.25 4.51 -1.99
CA ARG A 1051 -19.58 5.15 -2.04
C ARG A 1051 -19.90 5.73 -3.42
N GLY A 1052 -18.98 5.63 -4.38
CA GLY A 1052 -19.10 6.23 -5.71
C GLY A 1052 -18.72 7.71 -5.74
N TYR A 1053 -17.97 8.21 -4.75
CA TYR A 1053 -17.46 9.58 -4.80
C TYR A 1053 -16.16 9.68 -5.58
N VAL A 1054 -16.08 10.67 -6.46
CA VAL A 1054 -14.82 11.08 -7.07
C VAL A 1054 -13.93 11.75 -6.02
N ALA A 1055 -12.74 11.21 -5.82
CA ALA A 1055 -11.73 11.75 -4.92
C ALA A 1055 -10.33 11.64 -5.54
N VAL A 1056 -9.33 12.04 -4.76
CA VAL A 1056 -7.92 11.98 -5.13
C VAL A 1056 -7.13 11.54 -3.91
N ASP A 1057 -6.15 10.64 -4.12
CA ASP A 1057 -5.26 10.15 -3.07
C ASP A 1057 -3.89 9.79 -3.67
N PHE A 1058 -2.89 9.54 -2.82
CA PHE A 1058 -1.57 9.14 -3.26
C PHE A 1058 -1.57 7.70 -3.80
N ALA A 1059 -0.93 7.48 -4.95
CA ALA A 1059 -0.83 6.18 -5.60
C ALA A 1059 -0.32 5.08 -4.65
N ILE A 1060 0.69 5.37 -3.82
CA ILE A 1060 1.21 4.38 -2.84
C ILE A 1060 0.19 4.00 -1.77
N SER A 1061 -0.63 4.96 -1.31
CA SER A 1061 -1.69 4.68 -0.33
C SER A 1061 -2.80 3.85 -0.96
N LEU A 1062 -3.21 4.18 -2.18
CA LEU A 1062 -4.22 3.41 -2.93
C LEU A 1062 -3.78 1.96 -3.15
N LEU A 1063 -2.51 1.77 -3.54
CA LEU A 1063 -1.95 0.43 -3.68
C LEU A 1063 -1.97 -0.32 -2.34
N ASP A 1064 -1.49 0.29 -1.25
CA ASP A 1064 -1.50 -0.33 0.09
C ASP A 1064 -2.90 -0.77 0.52
N GLN A 1065 -3.91 0.06 0.24
CA GLN A 1065 -5.30 -0.12 0.63
C GLN A 1065 -6.10 -1.06 -0.30
N GLY A 1066 -5.46 -1.74 -1.26
CA GLY A 1066 -6.13 -2.73 -2.11
C GLY A 1066 -6.99 -2.11 -3.22
N PHE A 1067 -6.62 -0.93 -3.71
CA PHE A 1067 -7.23 -0.38 -4.92
C PHE A 1067 -6.55 -0.93 -6.17
N VAL A 1068 -7.33 -1.18 -7.21
CA VAL A 1068 -6.88 -1.65 -8.53
C VAL A 1068 -7.03 -0.58 -9.60
N PRO A 1069 -6.15 -0.55 -10.61
CA PRO A 1069 -6.22 0.42 -11.68
C PRO A 1069 -7.39 0.17 -12.64
N VAL A 1070 -7.98 1.26 -13.12
CA VAL A 1070 -9.00 1.27 -14.17
C VAL A 1070 -8.47 2.06 -15.36
N TYR A 1071 -8.34 1.37 -16.50
CA TYR A 1071 -7.95 1.97 -17.77
C TYR A 1071 -9.17 2.32 -18.60
N SER A 1072 -9.12 3.48 -19.28
CA SER A 1072 -10.20 4.00 -20.09
C SER A 1072 -9.66 4.44 -21.45
N PRO A 1073 -10.37 4.16 -22.56
CA PRO A 1073 -10.02 4.70 -23.88
C PRO A 1073 -9.95 6.23 -23.90
N LEU A 1074 -10.65 6.92 -22.98
CA LEU A 1074 -10.56 8.36 -22.84
C LEU A 1074 -9.15 8.84 -22.46
N LEU A 1075 -8.32 8.02 -21.81
CA LEU A 1075 -6.93 8.38 -21.45
C LEU A 1075 -5.88 7.51 -22.15
N GLY A 1076 -6.25 6.28 -22.52
CA GLY A 1076 -5.37 5.27 -23.09
C GLY A 1076 -4.88 4.25 -22.06
N SER A 1077 -3.97 3.37 -22.49
CA SER A 1077 -3.51 2.21 -21.71
C SER A 1077 -2.18 2.42 -20.96
N ARG A 1078 -1.57 3.60 -21.07
CA ARG A 1078 -0.22 3.87 -20.50
C ARG A 1078 -0.23 4.28 -19.03
N GLN A 1079 -1.38 4.73 -18.52
CA GLN A 1079 -1.59 5.09 -17.12
C GLN A 1079 -3.04 4.81 -16.73
N PRO A 1080 -3.34 4.55 -15.45
CA PRO A 1080 -4.72 4.44 -15.00
C PRO A 1080 -5.46 5.77 -15.22
N TRP A 1081 -6.73 5.66 -15.61
CA TRP A 1081 -7.65 6.80 -15.63
C TRP A 1081 -8.20 7.09 -14.24
N LEU A 1082 -8.42 6.05 -13.44
CA LEU A 1082 -8.74 6.13 -12.02
C LEU A 1082 -8.37 4.83 -11.32
N MET A 1083 -8.46 4.80 -10.00
CA MET A 1083 -8.37 3.58 -9.19
C MET A 1083 -9.71 3.28 -8.52
N VAL A 1084 -10.02 2.01 -8.27
CA VAL A 1084 -11.22 1.56 -7.54
C VAL A 1084 -10.88 0.54 -6.47
N PRO A 1085 -11.65 0.43 -5.38
CA PRO A 1085 -11.50 -0.65 -4.41
C PRO A 1085 -11.69 -2.01 -5.11
N ALA A 1086 -10.78 -2.95 -4.90
CA ALA A 1086 -10.83 -4.25 -5.57
C ALA A 1086 -12.12 -5.04 -5.31
N GLN A 1087 -12.80 -4.78 -4.18
CA GLN A 1087 -14.09 -5.39 -3.82
C GLN A 1087 -15.25 -5.00 -4.76
N HIS A 1088 -15.11 -3.90 -5.51
CA HIS A 1088 -16.07 -3.51 -6.55
C HIS A 1088 -15.65 -4.00 -7.94
N THR A 1089 -14.80 -5.03 -7.98
CA THR A 1089 -14.37 -5.67 -9.21
C THR A 1089 -14.68 -7.15 -9.19
N HIS A 1090 -15.26 -7.63 -10.28
CA HIS A 1090 -15.63 -9.03 -10.45
C HIS A 1090 -15.03 -9.59 -11.73
N LEU A 1091 -14.76 -10.88 -11.73
CA LEU A 1091 -14.44 -11.60 -12.95
C LEU A 1091 -15.70 -11.59 -13.84
N ALA A 1092 -15.52 -11.51 -15.15
CA ALA A 1092 -16.63 -11.48 -16.10
C ALA A 1092 -17.46 -12.79 -16.15
N GLU A 1093 -17.00 -13.86 -15.51
CA GLU A 1093 -17.74 -15.13 -15.34
C GLU A 1093 -18.74 -15.00 -14.16
N ALA A 1094 -19.94 -15.60 -14.27
CA ALA A 1094 -21.03 -15.40 -13.31
C ALA A 1094 -20.66 -15.84 -11.88
N PRO A 1095 -20.94 -15.04 -10.83
CA PRO A 1095 -20.65 -15.39 -9.45
C PRO A 1095 -21.49 -16.58 -8.96
N GLY A 1096 -20.88 -17.48 -8.19
CA GLY A 1096 -21.60 -18.53 -7.44
C GLY A 1096 -21.68 -19.91 -8.10
N VAL A 1097 -20.85 -20.21 -9.11
CA VAL A 1097 -20.72 -21.57 -9.66
C VAL A 1097 -19.41 -22.18 -9.16
N ALA A 1098 -19.49 -23.24 -8.34
CA ALA A 1098 -18.34 -23.99 -7.81
C ALA A 1098 -17.49 -24.70 -8.91
N VAL A 1099 -17.87 -24.51 -10.17
CA VAL A 1099 -17.31 -25.11 -11.37
C VAL A 1099 -17.07 -23.99 -12.39
N PRO A 1100 -15.86 -23.88 -12.97
CA PRO A 1100 -15.61 -22.92 -14.05
C PRO A 1100 -16.69 -23.03 -15.14
N ALA A 1101 -17.25 -21.89 -15.57
CA ALA A 1101 -18.24 -21.87 -16.64
C ALA A 1101 -17.70 -22.57 -17.89
N GLN A 1102 -18.57 -23.22 -18.69
CA GLN A 1102 -18.17 -23.74 -20.01
C GLN A 1102 -17.59 -22.58 -20.83
N ARG A 1103 -16.27 -22.56 -21.04
CA ARG A 1103 -15.59 -21.53 -21.84
C ARG A 1103 -15.79 -21.79 -23.33
N GLY A 1104 -17.03 -21.61 -23.79
CA GLY A 1104 -17.40 -21.56 -25.20
C GLY A 1104 -17.38 -20.12 -25.70
N ALA A 1105 -16.61 -19.88 -26.77
CA ALA A 1105 -16.36 -18.60 -27.45
C ALA A 1105 -17.48 -17.54 -27.36
N ALA A 1106 -17.28 -16.48 -26.58
CA ALA A 1106 -17.83 -15.14 -26.86
C ALA A 1106 -17.17 -14.02 -26.05
N THR A 1107 -16.66 -14.26 -24.84
CA THR A 1107 -16.00 -13.19 -24.07
C THR A 1107 -14.85 -13.76 -23.23
N PRO A 1108 -13.60 -13.31 -23.44
CA PRO A 1108 -12.49 -13.74 -22.59
C PRO A 1108 -12.71 -13.31 -21.13
N PRO A 1109 -12.24 -14.08 -20.15
CA PRO A 1109 -12.24 -13.63 -18.76
C PRO A 1109 -11.44 -12.33 -18.65
N GLY A 1110 -12.01 -11.38 -17.94
CA GLY A 1110 -11.42 -10.08 -17.64
C GLY A 1110 -12.07 -9.51 -16.39
N ILE A 1111 -11.43 -8.53 -15.77
CA ILE A 1111 -11.99 -7.85 -14.61
C ILE A 1111 -12.96 -6.76 -15.09
N ARG A 1112 -14.18 -6.80 -14.58
CA ARG A 1112 -15.21 -5.78 -14.80
C ARG A 1112 -15.43 -4.96 -13.54
N LEU A 1113 -15.74 -3.69 -13.75
CA LEU A 1113 -16.19 -2.80 -12.68
C LEU A 1113 -17.65 -3.11 -12.37
N ASP A 1114 -18.00 -3.14 -11.08
CA ASP A 1114 -19.38 -3.19 -10.63
C ASP A 1114 -20.21 -2.04 -11.24
N GLN A 1115 -21.29 -2.42 -11.93
CA GLN A 1115 -22.15 -1.47 -12.62
C GLN A 1115 -22.92 -0.57 -11.63
N ASP A 1116 -23.22 -1.05 -10.42
CA ASP A 1116 -23.83 -0.23 -9.38
C ASP A 1116 -22.84 0.84 -8.87
N LEU A 1117 -21.54 0.51 -8.76
CA LEU A 1117 -20.54 1.52 -8.43
C LEU A 1117 -20.40 2.56 -9.56
N ALA A 1118 -20.32 2.10 -10.82
CA ALA A 1118 -20.18 2.95 -11.99
C ALA A 1118 -21.33 3.96 -12.15
N THR A 1119 -22.56 3.51 -11.91
CA THR A 1119 -23.79 4.35 -11.99
C THR A 1119 -24.02 5.24 -10.77
N ARG A 1120 -23.24 5.07 -9.70
CA ARG A 1120 -23.26 5.92 -8.51
C ARG A 1120 -22.20 7.02 -8.52
N ALA A 1121 -21.38 7.09 -9.58
CA ALA A 1121 -20.32 8.09 -9.73
C ALA A 1121 -20.86 9.51 -9.57
N ARG A 1122 -20.30 10.26 -8.61
CA ARG A 1122 -20.74 11.62 -8.25
C ARG A 1122 -19.67 12.41 -7.51
N LEU A 1123 -19.80 13.73 -7.45
CA LEU A 1123 -18.88 14.57 -6.68
C LEU A 1123 -19.23 14.59 -5.19
N ARG A 1124 -18.19 14.54 -4.34
CA ARG A 1124 -18.35 14.71 -2.90
C ARG A 1124 -18.51 16.19 -2.55
N ARG A 1125 -19.52 16.55 -1.76
CA ARG A 1125 -19.86 17.96 -1.44
C ARG A 1125 -19.40 18.42 -0.05
N LYS A 1126 -18.94 17.48 0.80
CA LYS A 1126 -18.38 17.72 2.14
C LYS A 1126 -17.05 17.02 2.26
#